data_AF-B8A9F3-F1
#
_entry.id   AF-B8A9F3-F1
#
_cell.length_a   1.000
_cell.length_b   1.000
_cell.length_c   1.000
_cell.angle_alpha   90.00
_cell.angle_beta   90.00
_cell.angle_gamma   90.00
#
_symmetry.space_group_name_H-M   'P 1'
#
loop_
_entity.id
_entity.type
_entity.pdbx_description
1 polymer ?
#
loop_
_entity_poly.entity_id
_entity_poly.type
_entity_poly.pdbx_seq_one_letter_code
_entity_poly.pdbx_strand_id
1 'polypeptide(L)'
;MSLAGSALEAALQAVGRGLDAAGDHRLLYCKGTGRLLMLDESRARDLTINGGVLRGVPPDVVVEEGHGILERIRQVPGPPTDEPVVCSFPKMAECFNRKAGLLETTVPLGSFNSLFSFTGSWKNDEAATKSLAIDGYSVPLFKVKITSGELFLHESVKRAIPHSWDPSALASFIENYGTHIITSVTVGGKDEVYIKQHSSSQLSELEFRNYVKEIGSERFSDGDSKLNATPINYSEKDMTVIFRRRGGCDLVQNFNDWIKTVQSAPDVIGMTFLPIVSLVGDMPGKKHLARAIELYLKYKPQIEELQYFLDFQVQLVWAPVPPGIAGQHRKEPVCPSLQFSLMGPKLFVSTEQISVGRRPVTGLKLCLEGAKQNRLAIHLQHLGSLPKIFVPHWDSHITIGPPKWQGPEEQDSRWFEPIKWRNFAHVSTAPIEYTETSITDLSGVYIVTGAQLGVWDFGAKSVLHLKLLFSRVPGCTIRRSVWDHSPSSSLVHRTDEASSSSSDNAKLVKIVDMTETLKGPQDAPGHWLFYNQIRQSSEDPFNKQDALYGQANAPSICHSIHLEFLAKMENEEMSKVTQANGIDSREHKGQSIAVEANSKGETREVVEGKVDWRGRPAIRGSHGGVANSFFILVNFGLENLASLSLAVNLIIYFMTVMHIGLTDGSNLLTNYMGTSYMVAVLISVFADTFIGRYKTVIISSVIELVGLLILTLQAHSNKLKPPYCVFPFDPKCETVSGDGRTHLYVGLYLVAIGSAGIKAALPAHCADQFDEKHPTEKLQMSSFFNWLLLSLCTGGAISVTVFVWIQNYKGWDKGFGAATGVMGLALLVFIAGLPGYRISVVQGSTALLEILQVYVAAIRNRNMKLPENPDELYEISKSKAPPDTDFMAHRDKPFRFLDKAAVVQAPTDEAPSPWRQCRVTQVEHAKTVLAMVPIFCSAIIMSTCLAQLQTFSIQQGVTMDRTIGTFEMPPASLPIIPLIVLVFAVPIYERGFVPFARRITGHPNGIPHLKRVGVGLVLSIVSMAIAAVVEVRRKRVAARHGMLDANPMLGKQLPISCFWLAPQFTVFGVADMFTFIGLLEFFYSQAPPALKSMSSSFLWCPMSLGYFLSTIIVKAVNAATKGATASGGWLAGNNINRNHLDLFFWLLAVLSFLNFLNYLFWASWYKYKPQQSAHVPAEHKV
;
A
#
# COMPACT_ATOMS: atom_id res chain seq x y z
N MET A 1 22.25 40.65 50.08
CA MET A 1 22.79 39.91 48.93
C MET A 1 21.94 40.27 47.73
N SER A 2 22.53 40.78 46.66
CA SER A 2 21.82 40.91 45.38
C SER A 2 21.41 39.51 44.91
N LEU A 3 20.25 39.37 44.26
CA LEU A 3 19.80 38.12 43.63
C LEU A 3 20.81 37.58 42.60
N ALA A 4 21.67 38.46 42.06
CA ALA A 4 22.81 38.08 41.23
C ALA A 4 23.88 37.27 41.99
N GLY A 5 24.06 37.52 43.29
CA GLY A 5 24.99 36.77 44.14
C GLY A 5 24.58 35.31 44.37
N SER A 6 23.28 35.03 44.53
CA SER A 6 22.82 33.67 44.87
C SER A 6 22.94 32.69 43.69
N ALA A 7 22.66 33.11 42.46
CA ALA A 7 22.81 32.26 41.28
C ALA A 7 24.29 31.97 40.97
N LEU A 8 25.16 32.97 41.18
CA LEU A 8 26.60 32.82 40.99
C LEU A 8 27.25 31.95 42.07
N GLU A 9 26.83 32.08 43.32
CA GLU A 9 27.23 31.18 44.41
C GLU A 9 26.78 29.74 44.16
N ALA A 10 25.53 29.55 43.71
CA ALA A 10 25.02 28.23 43.34
C ALA A 10 25.82 27.61 42.18
N ALA A 11 26.18 28.42 41.17
CA ALA A 11 27.03 27.99 40.06
C ALA A 11 28.43 27.57 40.54
N LEU A 12 29.05 28.33 41.45
CA LEU A 12 30.33 27.97 42.05
C LEU A 12 30.26 26.63 42.81
N GLN A 13 29.22 26.42 43.62
CA GLN A 13 29.04 25.18 44.38
C GLN A 13 28.73 23.96 43.48
N ALA A 14 28.15 24.19 42.31
CA ALA A 14 27.80 23.12 41.37
C ALA A 14 28.99 22.61 40.56
N VAL A 15 29.94 23.47 40.22
CA VAL A 15 31.14 23.08 39.48
C VAL A 15 31.93 22.04 40.27
N GLY A 16 32.28 20.94 39.61
CA GLY A 16 32.94 19.78 40.21
C GLY A 16 32.01 18.77 40.87
N ARG A 17 30.68 18.99 40.88
CA ARG A 17 29.69 18.01 41.34
C ARG A 17 29.24 17.07 40.21
N GLY A 18 28.71 15.92 40.60
CA GLY A 18 28.09 14.97 39.69
C GLY A 18 26.74 15.46 39.18
N LEU A 19 26.37 15.04 37.98
CA LEU A 19 25.06 15.25 37.38
C LEU A 19 24.65 14.00 36.61
N ASP A 20 23.35 13.74 36.63
CA ASP A 20 22.76 12.79 35.72
C ASP A 20 22.41 13.43 34.37
N ALA A 21 23.20 13.13 33.35
CA ALA A 21 23.00 13.59 31.97
C ALA A 21 21.77 12.95 31.27
N ALA A 22 21.13 11.93 31.85
CA ALA A 22 19.85 11.40 31.36
C ALA A 22 18.67 12.32 31.73
N GLY A 23 18.84 13.19 32.73
CA GLY A 23 17.81 14.10 33.25
C GLY A 23 17.95 15.57 32.81
N ASP A 24 17.17 16.45 33.44
CA ASP A 24 17.20 17.90 33.19
C ASP A 24 18.43 18.56 33.83
N HIS A 25 19.06 19.51 33.13
CA HIS A 25 20.28 20.20 33.57
C HIS A 25 19.98 21.40 34.50
N ARG A 26 19.02 21.26 35.42
CA ARG A 26 18.82 22.24 36.50
C ARG A 26 19.74 21.91 37.66
N LEU A 27 20.27 22.95 38.32
CA LEU A 27 21.17 22.77 39.47
C LEU A 27 20.57 21.94 40.61
N LEU A 28 19.24 21.88 40.71
CA LEU A 28 18.52 21.04 41.68
C LEU A 28 18.82 19.55 41.52
N TYR A 29 19.25 19.09 40.34
CA TYR A 29 19.54 17.68 40.06
C TYR A 29 21.01 17.30 40.23
N CYS A 30 21.85 18.18 40.81
CA CYS A 30 23.24 17.84 41.12
C CYS A 30 23.31 16.69 42.13
N LYS A 31 24.11 15.68 41.82
CA LYS A 31 24.31 14.45 42.60
C LYS A 31 25.43 14.62 43.64
N GLY A 32 25.41 13.75 44.65
CA GLY A 32 26.36 13.74 45.77
C GLY A 32 26.14 14.84 46.82
N THR A 33 26.71 14.69 48.01
CA THR A 33 26.65 15.67 49.11
C THR A 33 27.65 16.83 48.96
N GLY A 34 28.57 16.75 48.00
CA GLY A 34 29.61 17.75 47.72
C GLY A 34 30.26 17.54 46.35
N ARG A 35 31.38 18.24 46.10
CA ARG A 35 32.17 18.09 44.86
C ARG A 35 32.78 16.69 44.78
N LEU A 36 32.74 16.09 43.59
CA LEU A 36 33.36 14.79 43.29
C LEU A 36 34.83 14.94 42.88
N LEU A 37 35.19 16.12 42.36
CA LEU A 37 36.55 16.50 42.04
C LEU A 37 37.28 17.04 43.27
N MET A 38 38.56 16.68 43.38
CA MET A 38 39.48 17.32 44.31
C MET A 38 39.90 18.67 43.74
N LEU A 39 39.37 19.75 44.31
CA LEU A 39 39.82 21.12 44.08
C LEU A 39 40.59 21.60 45.31
N ASP A 40 41.54 22.52 45.14
CA ASP A 40 42.32 23.07 46.23
C ASP A 40 41.52 24.10 47.05
N GLU A 41 40.58 23.61 47.86
CA GLU A 41 39.77 24.43 48.77
C GLU A 41 40.63 25.15 49.82
N SER A 42 41.82 24.60 50.15
CA SER A 42 42.70 25.16 51.18
C SER A 42 43.27 26.53 50.79
N ARG A 43 43.37 26.78 49.48
CA ARG A 43 43.81 28.04 48.89
C ARG A 43 42.66 28.82 48.24
N ALA A 44 41.42 28.54 48.65
CA ALA A 44 40.27 29.28 48.18
C ALA A 44 40.41 30.77 48.52
N ARG A 45 40.08 31.63 47.55
CA ARG A 45 40.18 33.08 47.66
C ARG A 45 38.83 33.73 47.43
N ASP A 46 38.63 34.90 48.03
CA ASP A 46 37.47 35.74 47.75
C ASP A 46 37.74 36.56 46.48
N LEU A 47 36.81 36.53 45.53
CA LEU A 47 36.88 37.28 44.27
C LEU A 47 35.89 38.45 44.31
N THR A 48 36.39 39.67 44.06
CA THR A 48 35.55 40.85 43.89
C THR A 48 35.02 40.90 42.47
N ILE A 49 33.70 40.97 42.31
CA ILE A 49 32.99 40.97 41.01
C ILE A 49 32.05 42.18 40.98
N ASN A 50 31.69 42.70 39.79
CA ASN A 50 30.70 43.76 39.68
C ASN A 50 29.36 43.32 40.29
N GLY A 51 29.02 43.88 41.45
CA GLY A 51 27.79 43.58 42.20
C GLY A 51 27.96 42.74 43.48
N GLY A 52 29.19 42.37 43.90
CA GLY A 52 29.44 41.70 45.18
C GLY A 52 30.82 41.05 45.35
N VAL A 53 31.03 40.33 46.46
CA VAL A 53 32.22 39.49 46.70
C VAL A 53 31.80 38.03 46.69
N LEU A 54 32.35 37.25 45.75
CA LEU A 54 32.15 35.80 45.67
C LEU A 54 33.20 35.11 46.54
N ARG A 55 32.75 34.45 47.62
CA ARG A 55 33.65 33.87 48.61
C ARG A 55 34.05 32.43 48.28
N GLY A 56 35.25 32.05 48.71
CA GLY A 56 35.68 30.65 48.69
C GLY A 56 35.84 30.07 47.28
N VAL A 57 36.46 30.81 46.36
CA VAL A 57 36.74 30.33 45.00
C VAL A 57 38.09 29.61 44.96
N PRO A 58 38.14 28.29 44.67
CA PRO A 58 39.41 27.57 44.55
C PRO A 58 40.29 28.12 43.42
N PRO A 59 41.62 28.00 43.50
CA PRO A 59 42.52 28.44 42.45
C PRO A 59 42.29 27.71 41.11
N ASP A 60 41.73 26.49 41.15
CA ASP A 60 41.40 25.67 39.99
C ASP A 60 40.16 26.16 39.21
N VAL A 61 39.39 27.09 39.79
CA VAL A 61 38.16 27.62 39.23
C VAL A 61 38.35 29.08 38.83
N VAL A 62 37.99 29.39 37.58
CA VAL A 62 37.98 30.74 37.03
C VAL A 62 36.54 31.20 36.87
N VAL A 63 36.28 32.45 37.25
CA VAL A 63 35.01 33.14 36.99
C VAL A 63 35.28 34.20 35.93
N GLU A 64 34.80 33.96 34.71
CA GLU A 64 34.86 34.90 33.61
C GLU A 64 33.64 35.83 33.66
N GLU A 65 33.87 37.14 33.67
CA GLU A 65 32.81 38.13 33.56
C GLU A 65 32.44 38.34 32.10
N GLY A 66 31.17 38.14 31.77
CA GLY A 66 30.61 38.39 30.45
C GLY A 66 30.37 39.89 30.24
N HIS A 67 30.41 40.34 28.98
CA HIS A 67 30.21 41.75 28.66
C HIS A 67 28.75 42.23 28.82
N GLY A 68 27.83 41.34 29.24
CA GLY A 68 26.40 41.64 29.32
C GLY A 68 25.75 41.95 27.96
N ILE A 69 26.43 41.59 26.86
CA ILE A 69 25.99 41.85 25.50
C ILE A 69 24.91 40.82 25.12
N LEU A 70 23.90 41.29 24.39
CA LEU A 70 22.86 40.45 23.82
C LEU A 70 23.44 39.58 22.69
N GLU A 71 23.44 38.27 22.86
CA GLU A 71 23.89 37.31 21.86
C GLU A 71 22.69 36.57 21.26
N ARG A 72 22.54 36.61 19.92
CA ARG A 72 21.59 35.72 19.22
C ARG A 72 22.17 34.32 19.17
N ILE A 73 21.34 33.32 19.40
CA ILE A 73 21.76 31.93 19.50
C ILE A 73 22.18 31.40 18.12
N ARG A 74 23.49 31.21 17.93
CA ARG A 74 24.09 30.62 16.71
C ARG A 74 24.43 29.16 16.99
N GLN A 75 23.60 28.23 16.53
CA GLN A 75 23.73 26.81 16.86
C GLN A 75 24.44 25.97 15.79
N VAL A 76 24.75 26.51 14.61
CA VAL A 76 25.44 25.75 13.54
C VAL A 76 26.78 26.39 13.20
N PRO A 77 27.87 25.62 13.06
CA PRO A 77 29.13 26.13 12.51
C PRO A 77 28.95 26.52 11.04
N GLY A 78 29.11 27.80 10.71
CA GLY A 78 28.96 28.35 9.37
C GLY A 78 29.05 29.89 9.33
N PRO A 79 29.10 30.50 8.13
CA PRO A 79 29.10 31.96 7.99
C PRO A 79 27.82 32.58 8.58
N PRO A 80 27.91 33.81 9.14
CA PRO A 80 26.76 34.45 9.77
C PRO A 80 25.66 34.71 8.74
N THR A 81 24.56 33.96 8.85
CA THR A 81 23.31 34.21 8.12
C THR A 81 22.23 34.59 9.12
N ASP A 82 21.38 35.58 8.81
CA ASP A 82 20.25 36.00 9.66
C ASP A 82 19.10 34.96 9.74
N GLU A 83 19.32 33.75 9.23
CA GLU A 83 18.32 32.68 9.15
C GLU A 83 18.25 31.83 10.43
N PRO A 84 17.04 31.39 10.84
CA PRO A 84 16.87 30.53 11.99
C PRO A 84 17.42 29.12 11.71
N VAL A 85 17.87 28.45 12.77
CA VAL A 85 18.44 27.10 12.67
C VAL A 85 17.31 26.10 12.51
N VAL A 86 17.29 25.41 11.36
CA VAL A 86 16.36 24.32 11.05
C VAL A 86 17.18 23.09 10.66
N CYS A 87 17.02 21.97 11.36
CA CYS A 87 17.73 20.73 11.03
C CYS A 87 17.00 19.47 11.48
N SER A 88 17.50 18.29 11.09
CA SER A 88 16.97 17.00 11.51
C SER A 88 17.26 16.72 12.99
N PHE A 89 16.50 15.80 13.60
CA PHE A 89 16.65 15.42 15.00
C PHE A 89 18.10 15.04 15.39
N PRO A 90 18.84 14.17 14.66
CA PRO A 90 20.22 13.82 15.02
C PRO A 90 21.17 15.02 14.97
N LYS A 91 21.04 15.88 13.95
CA LYS A 91 21.86 17.08 13.81
C LYS A 91 21.61 18.07 14.94
N MET A 92 20.35 18.20 15.36
CA MET A 92 19.99 19.05 16.50
C MET A 92 20.53 18.48 17.81
N ALA A 93 20.40 17.17 18.03
CA ALA A 93 20.97 16.51 19.21
C ALA A 93 22.49 16.66 19.29
N GLU A 94 23.20 16.46 18.16
CA GLU A 94 24.65 16.67 18.07
C GLU A 94 25.03 18.12 18.42
N CYS A 95 24.28 19.11 17.96
CA CYS A 95 24.48 20.51 18.31
C CYS A 95 24.39 20.75 19.82
N PHE A 96 23.39 20.17 20.50
CA PHE A 96 23.24 20.31 21.95
C PHE A 96 24.36 19.62 22.71
N ASN A 97 24.74 18.42 22.28
CA ASN A 97 25.84 17.66 22.89
C ASN A 97 27.16 18.44 22.77
N ARG A 98 27.44 19.00 21.58
CA ARG A 98 28.60 19.87 21.35
C ARG A 98 28.58 21.11 22.24
N LYS A 99 27.43 21.77 22.40
CA LYS A 99 27.27 22.93 23.30
C LYS A 99 27.51 22.55 24.77
N ALA A 100 27.18 21.32 25.16
CA ALA A 100 27.41 20.77 26.48
C ALA A 100 28.86 20.24 26.69
N GLY A 101 29.72 20.33 25.69
CA GLY A 101 31.12 19.87 25.76
C GLY A 101 31.32 18.38 25.44
N LEU A 102 30.33 17.69 24.88
CA LEU A 102 30.37 16.28 24.53
C LEU A 102 30.44 16.11 23.01
N LEU A 103 31.66 15.99 22.47
CA LEU A 103 31.92 16.00 21.02
C LEU A 103 31.68 14.65 20.31
N GLU A 104 31.66 13.54 21.05
CA GLU A 104 31.70 12.18 20.49
C GLU A 104 30.38 11.40 20.60
N THR A 105 29.33 11.98 21.20
CA THR A 105 28.08 11.26 21.46
C THR A 105 26.93 11.71 20.54
N THR A 106 26.29 10.73 19.89
CA THR A 106 25.06 10.94 19.10
C THR A 106 23.79 10.73 19.92
N VAL A 107 23.91 10.20 21.15
CA VAL A 107 22.79 9.98 22.07
C VAL A 107 22.33 11.33 22.63
N PRO A 108 21.05 11.72 22.48
CA PRO A 108 20.58 13.01 22.97
C PRO A 108 20.57 13.07 24.50
N LEU A 109 21.06 14.18 25.04
CA LEU A 109 21.05 14.46 26.48
C LEU A 109 19.63 14.67 27.03
N GLY A 110 19.45 14.45 28.33
CA GLY A 110 18.18 14.70 29.01
C GLY A 110 17.71 16.16 28.90
N SER A 111 18.63 17.14 28.85
CA SER A 111 18.26 18.54 28.58
C SER A 111 17.65 18.76 27.20
N PHE A 112 18.16 18.09 26.17
CA PHE A 112 17.59 18.17 24.83
C PHE A 112 16.16 17.63 24.84
N ASN A 113 15.96 16.49 25.52
CA ASN A 113 14.63 15.92 25.71
C ASN A 113 13.69 16.88 26.48
N SER A 114 14.16 17.50 27.56
CA SER A 114 13.36 18.44 28.36
C SER A 114 12.99 19.72 27.59
N LEU A 115 13.92 20.28 26.81
CA LEU A 115 13.71 21.54 26.09
C LEU A 115 12.72 21.39 24.94
N PHE A 116 12.77 20.26 24.23
CA PHE A 116 11.79 19.91 23.21
C PHE A 116 10.59 19.12 23.75
N SER A 117 10.47 18.84 25.05
CA SER A 117 9.39 18.01 25.63
C SER A 117 9.24 16.64 24.95
N PHE A 118 10.33 15.88 24.87
CA PHE A 118 10.41 14.50 24.38
C PHE A 118 10.30 13.48 25.54
N THR A 119 9.83 12.26 25.25
CA THR A 119 9.38 11.28 26.28
C THR A 119 10.46 10.29 26.73
N GLY A 120 11.71 10.43 26.26
CA GLY A 120 12.86 9.68 26.77
C GLY A 120 13.40 8.65 25.79
N SER A 121 12.53 7.96 25.06
CA SER A 121 12.94 7.09 23.95
C SER A 121 13.20 7.89 22.68
N TRP A 122 14.44 8.34 22.60
CA TRP A 122 14.89 9.26 21.56
C TRP A 122 14.74 8.71 20.14
N LYS A 123 14.75 7.39 19.93
CA LYS A 123 14.58 6.82 18.59
C LYS A 123 13.14 6.93 18.08
N ASN A 124 12.15 6.89 18.98
CA ASN A 124 10.76 7.13 18.59
C ASN A 124 10.47 8.62 18.42
N ASP A 125 11.04 9.44 19.29
CA ASP A 125 11.01 10.89 19.16
C ASP A 125 11.63 11.33 17.83
N GLU A 126 12.73 10.70 17.40
CA GLU A 126 13.35 10.90 16.08
C GLU A 126 12.39 10.51 14.95
N ALA A 127 11.77 9.32 14.99
CA ALA A 127 10.86 8.86 13.94
C ALA A 127 9.58 9.71 13.82
N ALA A 128 9.12 10.31 14.93
CA ALA A 128 7.96 11.19 14.96
C ALA A 128 8.28 12.64 14.56
N THR A 129 9.56 13.01 14.45
CA THR A 129 10.01 14.38 14.18
C THR A 129 10.52 14.53 12.75
N LYS A 130 9.92 15.47 12.00
CA LYS A 130 10.38 15.81 10.64
C LYS A 130 11.60 16.73 10.69
N SER A 131 11.47 17.85 11.40
CA SER A 131 12.51 18.87 11.57
C SER A 131 12.38 19.55 12.93
N LEU A 132 13.49 20.05 13.45
CA LEU A 132 13.55 20.87 14.66
C LEU A 132 14.10 22.25 14.33
N ALA A 133 13.59 23.26 15.03
CA ALA A 133 14.10 24.62 14.91
C ALA A 133 14.22 25.33 16.25
N ILE A 134 15.20 26.23 16.33
CA ILE A 134 15.45 27.07 17.51
C ILE A 134 15.77 28.49 17.04
N ASP A 135 15.18 29.47 17.73
CA ASP A 135 15.55 30.88 17.64
C ASP A 135 15.47 31.53 19.03
N GLY A 136 16.26 32.57 19.26
CA GLY A 136 16.26 33.27 20.54
C GLY A 136 17.57 33.98 20.88
N TYR A 137 17.58 34.56 22.07
CA TYR A 137 18.67 35.39 22.57
C TYR A 137 19.12 34.98 23.97
N SER A 138 20.41 35.15 24.23
CA SER A 138 21.03 34.96 25.54
C SER A 138 21.87 36.17 25.94
N VAL A 139 21.89 36.48 27.23
CA VAL A 139 22.68 37.53 27.87
C VAL A 139 23.54 36.86 28.94
N PRO A 140 24.75 36.37 28.59
CA PRO A 140 25.67 35.77 29.55
C PRO A 140 26.30 36.86 30.42
N LEU A 141 26.16 36.73 31.75
CA LEU A 141 26.76 37.66 32.71
C LEU A 141 28.03 37.10 33.34
N PHE A 142 28.03 35.83 33.72
CA PHE A 142 29.18 35.18 34.35
C PHE A 142 29.33 33.75 33.85
N LYS A 143 30.57 33.27 33.75
CA LYS A 143 30.86 31.87 33.46
C LYS A 143 31.87 31.34 34.47
N VAL A 144 31.44 30.40 35.29
CA VAL A 144 32.29 29.70 36.27
C VAL A 144 32.81 28.43 35.61
N LYS A 145 34.13 28.24 35.53
CA LYS A 145 34.75 27.11 34.81
C LYS A 145 35.98 26.56 35.54
N ILE A 146 36.15 25.24 35.51
CA ILE A 146 37.39 24.58 35.97
C ILE A 146 38.47 24.72 34.90
N THR A 147 39.66 25.12 35.32
CA THR A 147 40.81 25.36 34.41
C THR A 147 42.01 24.45 34.67
N SER A 148 41.99 23.65 35.74
CA SER A 148 43.06 22.69 36.02
C SER A 148 43.18 21.63 34.92
N GLY A 149 44.42 21.38 34.46
CA GLY A 149 44.75 20.37 33.45
C GLY A 149 44.75 18.93 33.97
N GLU A 150 44.84 18.74 35.29
CA GLU A 150 44.81 17.43 35.95
C GLU A 150 43.67 17.39 36.97
N LEU A 151 42.56 16.76 36.59
CA LEU A 151 41.38 16.62 37.44
C LEU A 151 41.40 15.23 38.10
N PHE A 152 41.30 15.18 39.43
CA PHE A 152 41.26 13.95 40.19
C PHE A 152 39.91 13.75 40.89
N LEU A 153 39.34 12.56 40.78
CA LEU A 153 38.20 12.13 41.59
C LEU A 153 38.61 11.91 43.04
N HIS A 154 37.75 12.28 43.98
CA HIS A 154 37.94 11.99 45.39
C HIS A 154 38.06 10.46 45.63
N GLU A 155 38.95 10.04 46.53
CA GLU A 155 39.23 8.61 46.76
C GLU A 155 38.01 7.82 47.26
N SER A 156 37.05 8.48 47.92
CA SER A 156 35.78 7.85 48.29
C SER A 156 34.93 7.47 47.08
N VAL A 157 34.96 8.27 46.01
CA VAL A 157 34.24 8.00 44.76
C VAL A 157 34.91 6.85 44.02
N LYS A 158 36.25 6.84 43.96
CA LYS A 158 37.01 5.73 43.34
C LYS A 158 36.76 4.39 44.04
N ARG A 159 36.68 4.38 45.38
CA ARG A 159 36.37 3.19 46.19
C ARG A 159 34.95 2.68 46.00
N ALA A 160 34.01 3.53 45.59
CA ALA A 160 32.63 3.13 45.32
C ALA A 160 32.46 2.41 43.96
N ILE A 161 33.49 2.39 43.10
CA ILE A 161 33.44 1.74 41.79
C ILE A 161 33.52 0.21 41.97
N PRO A 162 32.52 -0.57 41.54
CA PRO A 162 32.53 -2.03 41.68
C PRO A 162 33.65 -2.69 40.88
N HIS A 163 34.32 -3.69 41.45
CA HIS A 163 35.41 -4.42 40.78
C HIS A 163 34.94 -5.44 39.74
N SER A 164 33.68 -5.87 39.80
CA SER A 164 33.04 -6.82 38.89
C SER A 164 31.74 -6.24 38.35
N TRP A 165 31.13 -6.90 37.35
CA TRP A 165 29.77 -6.61 36.92
C TRP A 165 28.77 -6.94 38.04
N ASP A 166 28.53 -5.98 38.93
CA ASP A 166 27.54 -6.07 39.99
C ASP A 166 26.40 -5.05 39.75
N PRO A 167 25.26 -5.50 39.19
CA PRO A 167 24.17 -4.62 38.77
C PRO A 167 23.67 -3.66 39.84
N SER A 168 23.52 -4.12 41.08
CA SER A 168 23.02 -3.30 42.19
C SER A 168 24.02 -2.22 42.59
N ALA A 169 25.30 -2.58 42.74
CA ALA A 169 26.35 -1.62 43.08
C ALA A 169 26.61 -0.60 41.94
N LEU A 170 26.49 -1.02 40.68
CA LEU A 170 26.61 -0.13 39.51
C LEU A 170 25.44 0.87 39.43
N ALA A 171 24.20 0.41 39.67
CA ALA A 171 23.04 1.28 39.70
C ALA A 171 23.13 2.30 40.85
N SER A 172 23.49 1.83 42.05
CA SER A 172 23.72 2.68 43.21
C SER A 172 24.81 3.73 42.99
N PHE A 173 25.89 3.37 42.28
CA PHE A 173 26.93 4.33 41.91
C PHE A 173 26.38 5.47 41.05
N ILE A 174 25.62 5.14 39.99
CA ILE A 174 25.03 6.12 39.07
C ILE A 174 23.99 7.00 39.81
N GLU A 175 23.19 6.41 40.69
CA GLU A 175 22.20 7.14 41.47
C GLU A 175 22.84 8.18 42.40
N ASN A 176 23.93 7.80 43.08
CA ASN A 176 24.62 8.61 44.09
C ASN A 176 25.57 9.67 43.50
N TYR A 177 26.31 9.32 42.44
CA TYR A 177 27.37 10.17 41.88
C TYR A 177 27.03 10.74 40.50
N GLY A 178 26.00 10.24 39.82
CA GLY A 178 25.64 10.63 38.47
C GLY A 178 26.54 10.01 37.39
N THR A 179 26.39 10.50 36.17
CA THR A 179 27.11 9.99 34.98
C THR A 179 28.23 10.92 34.52
N HIS A 180 28.07 12.22 34.78
CA HIS A 180 28.99 13.26 34.33
C HIS A 180 29.30 14.25 35.47
N ILE A 181 30.37 15.01 35.32
CA ILE A 181 30.77 16.08 36.22
C ILE A 181 30.58 17.44 35.54
N ILE A 182 30.06 18.41 36.27
CA ILE A 182 29.88 19.78 35.80
C ILE A 182 31.25 20.48 35.74
N THR A 183 31.69 20.88 34.56
CA THR A 183 32.99 21.56 34.33
C THR A 183 32.87 23.06 34.16
N SER A 184 31.72 23.56 33.70
CA SER A 184 31.40 24.98 33.72
C SER A 184 29.92 25.23 33.83
N VAL A 185 29.56 26.39 34.38
CA VAL A 185 28.19 26.89 34.53
C VAL A 185 28.16 28.36 34.07
N THR A 186 27.25 28.69 33.16
CA THR A 186 27.01 30.05 32.68
C THR A 186 25.75 30.61 33.34
N VAL A 187 25.88 31.78 33.95
CA VAL A 187 24.83 32.53 34.67
C VAL A 187 24.46 33.78 33.87
N GLY A 188 23.17 34.06 33.73
CA GLY A 188 22.66 35.19 32.97
C GLY A 188 21.16 35.08 32.69
N GLY A 189 20.73 35.55 31.51
CA GLY A 189 19.34 35.45 31.05
C GLY A 189 19.27 34.85 29.64
N LYS A 190 18.20 34.11 29.33
CA LYS A 190 17.91 33.61 27.99
C LYS A 190 16.40 33.55 27.72
N ASP A 191 15.99 33.89 26.50
CA ASP A 191 14.61 33.74 26.02
C ASP A 191 14.65 33.05 24.65
N GLU A 192 14.15 31.82 24.61
CA GLU A 192 14.32 30.87 23.51
C GLU A 192 12.98 30.29 23.08
N VAL A 193 12.84 30.06 21.76
CA VAL A 193 11.70 29.37 21.16
C VAL A 193 12.20 28.08 20.53
N TYR A 194 11.58 26.97 20.93
CA TYR A 194 11.85 25.63 20.42
C TYR A 194 10.65 25.16 19.60
N ILE A 195 10.87 24.75 18.35
CA ILE A 195 9.78 24.39 17.44
C ILE A 195 10.00 22.98 16.93
N LYS A 196 8.98 22.14 17.09
CA LYS A 196 8.92 20.77 16.58
C LYS A 196 8.00 20.70 15.38
N GLN A 197 8.52 20.27 14.23
CA GLN A 197 7.72 19.88 13.08
C GLN A 197 7.44 18.37 13.16
N HIS A 198 6.19 17.99 13.36
CA HIS A 198 5.80 16.57 13.41
C HIS A 198 5.91 15.90 12.04
N SER A 199 6.13 14.59 12.00
CA SER A 199 6.24 13.81 10.75
C SER A 199 4.97 13.87 9.88
N SER A 200 3.80 14.15 10.48
CA SER A 200 2.52 14.36 9.79
C SER A 200 2.40 15.72 9.07
N SER A 201 3.26 16.69 9.41
CA SER A 201 3.19 18.05 8.87
C SER A 201 3.47 18.08 7.36
N GLN A 202 2.55 18.68 6.61
CA GLN A 202 2.63 18.84 5.15
C GLN A 202 3.56 19.98 4.71
N LEU A 203 4.07 20.78 5.64
CA LEU A 203 4.93 21.93 5.33
C LEU A 203 6.28 21.48 4.74
N SER A 204 6.73 22.17 3.69
CA SER A 204 8.09 22.07 3.17
C SER A 204 9.10 22.70 4.14
N GLU A 205 10.39 22.38 3.98
CA GLU A 205 11.45 22.96 4.83
C GLU A 205 11.52 24.50 4.70
N LEU A 206 11.27 25.04 3.49
CA LEU A 206 11.28 26.48 3.24
C LEU A 206 10.11 27.19 3.94
N GLU A 207 8.90 26.63 3.86
CA GLU A 207 7.73 27.18 4.55
C GLU A 207 7.91 27.10 6.06
N PHE A 208 8.40 25.97 6.57
CA PHE A 208 8.71 25.81 7.99
C PHE A 208 9.73 26.85 8.46
N ARG A 209 10.80 27.07 7.69
CA ARG A 209 11.81 28.10 8.00
C ARG A 209 11.22 29.51 8.02
N ASN A 210 10.29 29.83 7.13
CA ASN A 210 9.59 31.12 7.13
C ASN A 210 8.69 31.28 8.36
N TYR A 211 7.98 30.23 8.79
CA TYR A 211 7.21 30.27 10.04
C TYR A 211 8.08 30.49 11.26
N VAL A 212 9.26 29.85 11.32
CA VAL A 212 10.20 30.07 12.42
C VAL A 212 10.65 31.54 12.47
N LYS A 213 10.94 32.16 11.31
CA LYS A 213 11.27 33.59 11.22
C LYS A 213 10.13 34.47 11.71
N GLU A 214 8.90 34.17 11.31
CA GLU A 214 7.70 34.92 11.71
C GLU A 214 7.50 34.86 13.24
N ILE A 215 7.55 33.67 13.83
CA ILE A 215 7.44 33.46 15.28
C ILE A 215 8.54 34.22 16.04
N GLY A 216 9.78 34.15 15.55
CA GLY A 216 10.90 34.91 16.14
C GLY A 216 10.67 36.42 16.07
N SER A 217 10.23 36.92 14.92
CA SER A 217 9.95 38.35 14.72
C SER A 217 8.80 38.86 15.60
N GLU A 218 7.75 38.06 15.81
CA GLU A 218 6.64 38.42 16.70
C GLU A 218 7.06 38.46 18.17
N ARG A 219 7.91 37.51 18.58
CA ARG A 219 8.38 37.39 19.96
C ARG A 219 9.38 38.48 20.35
N PHE A 220 10.27 38.87 19.44
CA PHE A 220 11.43 39.73 19.74
C PHE A 220 11.38 41.15 19.11
N SER A 221 10.26 41.58 18.52
CA SER A 221 10.08 42.94 17.95
C SER A 221 9.57 44.00 18.95
N ASP A 222 9.81 45.28 18.62
CA ASP A 222 9.33 46.44 19.39
C ASP A 222 7.82 46.68 19.24
N GLY A 223 7.21 47.11 20.34
CA GLY A 223 5.76 47.09 20.59
C GLY A 223 4.86 47.94 19.66
N ASP A 224 5.40 48.76 18.78
CA ASP A 224 4.60 49.62 17.89
C ASP A 224 3.98 48.89 16.69
N SER A 225 4.42 47.66 16.40
CA SER A 225 3.90 46.86 15.28
C SER A 225 2.77 45.89 15.66
N LYS A 226 2.39 45.80 16.94
CA LYS A 226 1.45 44.78 17.46
C LYS A 226 -0.04 45.12 17.33
N LEU A 227 -0.41 46.25 16.74
CA LEU A 227 -1.81 46.68 16.68
C LEU A 227 -2.67 45.99 15.59
N ASN A 228 -2.09 45.20 14.67
CA ASN A 228 -2.84 44.59 13.54
C ASN A 228 -2.53 43.10 13.23
N ALA A 229 -1.80 42.35 14.07
CA ALA A 229 -1.50 40.94 13.78
C ALA A 229 -2.56 39.99 14.36
N THR A 230 -3.20 39.19 13.50
CA THR A 230 -4.10 38.08 13.92
C THR A 230 -3.32 36.98 14.63
N PRO A 231 -3.83 36.37 15.72
CA PRO A 231 -3.15 35.27 16.40
C PRO A 231 -2.95 34.08 15.45
N ILE A 232 -1.70 33.66 15.24
CA ILE A 232 -1.38 32.53 14.36
C ILE A 232 -1.78 31.23 15.07
N ASN A 233 -2.73 30.48 14.52
CA ASN A 233 -3.12 29.16 15.06
C ASN A 233 -2.07 28.11 14.67
N TYR A 234 -1.12 27.84 15.57
CA TYR A 234 -0.01 26.90 15.33
C TYR A 234 -0.46 25.42 15.26
N SER A 235 -1.62 25.09 15.83
CA SER A 235 -2.09 23.69 15.94
C SER A 235 -2.60 23.10 14.64
N GLU A 236 -3.11 23.93 13.71
CA GLU A 236 -3.63 23.49 12.40
C GLU A 236 -2.53 22.97 11.43
N LYS A 237 -1.25 23.17 11.76
CA LYS A 237 -0.11 22.87 10.88
C LYS A 237 0.77 21.70 11.36
N ASP A 238 0.32 20.96 12.37
CA ASP A 238 1.06 19.86 13.02
C ASP A 238 2.46 20.30 13.47
N MET A 239 2.52 21.41 14.21
CA MET A 239 3.74 21.93 14.82
C MET A 239 3.53 22.17 16.32
N THR A 240 4.60 22.01 17.11
CA THR A 240 4.59 22.38 18.53
C THR A 240 5.63 23.46 18.77
N VAL A 241 5.17 24.61 19.27
CA VAL A 241 6.01 25.75 19.63
C VAL A 241 6.12 25.82 21.16
N ILE A 242 7.34 25.85 21.68
CA ILE A 242 7.65 25.83 23.11
C ILE A 242 8.50 27.06 23.44
N PHE A 243 7.94 27.96 24.23
CA PHE A 243 8.66 29.14 24.74
C PHE A 243 9.35 28.78 26.06
N ARG A 244 10.65 29.07 26.16
CA ARG A 244 11.45 28.84 27.37
C ARG A 244 12.27 30.09 27.68
N ARG A 245 11.97 30.71 28.81
CA ARG A 245 12.72 31.82 29.38
C ARG A 245 13.41 31.38 30.67
N ARG A 246 14.63 31.86 30.94
CA ARG A 246 15.36 31.70 32.21
C ARG A 246 16.16 32.95 32.53
N GLY A 247 16.18 33.36 33.79
CA GLY A 247 16.82 34.59 34.25
C GLY A 247 16.04 35.85 33.83
N GLY A 248 16.17 36.92 34.61
CA GLY A 248 15.31 38.10 34.54
C GLY A 248 13.94 37.90 35.19
N CYS A 249 13.11 38.94 35.18
CA CYS A 249 11.77 38.91 35.76
C CYS A 249 10.77 38.29 34.80
N ASP A 250 10.21 37.12 35.16
CA ASP A 250 9.23 36.40 34.33
C ASP A 250 7.90 37.17 34.12
N LEU A 251 7.61 38.17 34.96
CA LEU A 251 6.42 39.01 34.84
C LEU A 251 6.50 40.04 33.70
N VAL A 252 7.70 40.29 33.16
CA VAL A 252 7.91 41.30 32.11
C VAL A 252 7.70 40.68 30.74
N GLN A 253 6.61 41.01 30.05
CA GLN A 253 6.28 40.39 28.76
C GLN A 253 7.13 40.92 27.59
N ASN A 254 7.43 42.21 27.56
CA ASN A 254 8.23 42.83 26.50
C ASN A 254 9.70 42.36 26.60
N PHE A 255 10.26 41.91 25.48
CA PHE A 255 11.63 41.40 25.40
C PHE A 255 12.69 42.46 25.77
N ASN A 256 12.55 43.70 25.27
CA ASN A 256 13.49 44.79 25.52
C ASN A 256 13.48 45.26 26.98
N ASP A 257 12.34 45.16 27.65
CA ASP A 257 12.25 45.43 29.09
C ASP A 257 12.74 44.26 29.93
N TRP A 258 12.50 43.03 29.49
CA TRP A 258 13.02 41.83 30.16
C TRP A 258 14.55 41.81 30.20
N ILE A 259 15.24 42.20 29.11
CA ILE A 259 16.71 42.28 29.06
C ILE A 259 17.26 43.14 30.22
N LYS A 260 16.62 44.27 30.51
CA LYS A 260 17.03 45.20 31.58
C LYS A 260 16.94 44.56 32.97
N THR A 261 16.11 43.53 33.14
CA THR A 261 15.94 42.80 34.41
C THR A 261 16.91 41.64 34.60
N VAL A 262 17.64 41.23 33.57
CA VAL A 262 18.55 40.07 33.65
C VAL A 262 19.67 40.30 34.66
N GLN A 263 20.20 41.52 34.76
CA GLN A 263 21.24 41.85 35.73
C GLN A 263 20.75 41.76 37.19
N SER A 264 19.47 42.06 37.45
CA SER A 264 18.93 42.05 38.81
C SER A 264 18.44 40.68 39.27
N ALA A 265 18.16 39.75 38.34
CA ALA A 265 17.68 38.40 38.67
C ALA A 265 18.24 37.32 37.72
N PRO A 266 19.56 37.14 37.60
CA PRO A 266 20.12 36.15 36.69
C PRO A 266 19.89 34.71 37.18
N ASP A 267 19.92 33.76 36.25
CA ASP A 267 19.78 32.31 36.51
C ASP A 267 20.79 31.52 35.67
N VAL A 268 20.87 30.20 35.88
CA VAL A 268 21.72 29.32 35.08
C VAL A 268 21.13 29.09 33.69
N ILE A 269 21.88 29.55 32.69
CA ILE A 269 21.49 29.51 31.28
C ILE A 269 22.24 28.47 30.46
N GLY A 270 23.35 27.93 30.97
CA GLY A 270 24.13 26.87 30.31
C GLY A 270 25.09 26.13 31.25
N MET A 271 25.45 24.89 30.89
CA MET A 271 26.42 24.06 31.60
C MET A 271 27.25 23.24 30.61
N THR A 272 28.47 22.90 30.97
CA THR A 272 29.31 21.91 30.25
C THR A 272 29.69 20.76 31.16
N PHE A 273 29.91 19.58 30.56
CA PHE A 273 30.11 18.34 31.30
C PHE A 273 31.36 17.58 30.87
N LEU A 274 31.83 16.71 31.76
CA LEU A 274 32.89 15.73 31.50
C LEU A 274 32.42 14.35 32.02
N PRO A 275 32.49 13.26 31.23
CA PRO A 275 32.06 11.94 31.69
C PRO A 275 32.89 11.48 32.91
N ILE A 276 32.24 11.02 33.99
CA ILE A 276 32.94 10.64 35.23
C ILE A 276 34.01 9.56 34.97
N VAL A 277 33.74 8.67 34.02
CA VAL A 277 34.60 7.55 33.58
C VAL A 277 35.93 8.04 32.98
N SER A 278 35.95 9.24 32.39
CA SER A 278 37.18 9.81 31.81
C SER A 278 38.23 10.16 32.87
N LEU A 279 37.79 10.35 34.12
CA LEU A 279 38.62 10.68 35.28
C LEU A 279 39.00 9.46 36.12
N VAL A 280 38.47 8.28 35.75
CA VAL A 280 38.84 7.01 36.35
C VAL A 280 40.07 6.50 35.61
N GLY A 281 41.18 6.27 36.32
CA GLY A 281 42.39 5.63 35.77
C GLY A 281 42.14 4.18 35.32
N ASP A 282 43.17 3.42 34.98
CA ASP A 282 43.04 2.01 34.51
C ASP A 282 42.71 1.01 35.65
N MET A 283 41.63 1.27 36.38
CA MET A 283 41.11 0.37 37.40
C MET A 283 40.24 -0.73 36.77
N PRO A 284 40.21 -1.96 37.34
CA PRO A 284 39.44 -3.08 36.81
C PRO A 284 37.94 -2.76 36.61
N GLY A 285 37.36 -2.04 37.57
CA GLY A 285 35.95 -1.65 37.56
C GLY A 285 35.56 -0.59 36.53
N LYS A 286 36.53 0.13 35.94
CA LYS A 286 36.27 1.20 34.97
C LYS A 286 35.45 0.71 33.78
N LYS A 287 35.78 -0.47 33.23
CA LYS A 287 35.09 -1.04 32.07
C LYS A 287 33.63 -1.36 32.39
N HIS A 288 33.36 -1.88 33.58
CA HIS A 288 32.01 -2.20 34.04
C HIS A 288 31.18 -0.92 34.25
N LEU A 289 31.76 0.08 34.91
CA LEU A 289 31.10 1.37 35.11
C LEU A 289 30.85 2.12 33.80
N ALA A 290 31.85 2.15 32.90
CA ALA A 290 31.71 2.73 31.57
C ALA A 290 30.54 2.12 30.81
N ARG A 291 30.46 0.79 30.81
CA ARG A 291 29.39 0.05 30.14
C ARG A 291 28.03 0.29 30.78
N ALA A 292 27.95 0.33 32.11
CA ALA A 292 26.70 0.62 32.82
C ALA A 292 26.18 2.04 32.50
N ILE A 293 27.07 3.05 32.51
CA ILE A 293 26.72 4.44 32.17
C ILE A 293 26.30 4.57 30.70
N GLU A 294 27.03 3.92 29.79
CA GLU A 294 26.67 3.91 28.36
C GLU A 294 25.26 3.36 28.15
N LEU A 295 24.97 2.20 28.75
CA LEU A 295 23.65 1.58 28.69
C LEU A 295 22.57 2.48 29.33
N TYR A 296 22.86 3.06 30.48
CA TYR A 296 21.95 3.97 31.17
C TYR A 296 21.62 5.21 30.32
N LEU A 297 22.60 5.87 29.72
CA LEU A 297 22.37 7.06 28.89
C LEU A 297 21.66 6.72 27.57
N LYS A 298 21.93 5.54 27.01
CA LYS A 298 21.35 5.09 25.74
C LYS A 298 19.87 4.69 25.87
N TYR A 299 19.53 3.96 26.93
CA TYR A 299 18.18 3.40 27.14
C TYR A 299 17.34 4.19 28.15
N LYS A 300 17.97 5.03 28.98
CA LYS A 300 17.35 5.90 30.00
C LYS A 300 16.33 5.18 30.89
N PRO A 301 16.67 4.03 31.50
CA PRO A 301 15.76 3.41 32.44
C PRO A 301 15.50 4.29 33.66
N GLN A 302 14.34 4.11 34.31
CA GLN A 302 14.12 4.65 35.65
C GLN A 302 15.24 4.16 36.58
N ILE A 303 15.74 5.03 37.45
CA ILE A 303 16.96 4.75 38.21
C ILE A 303 16.77 3.56 39.17
N GLU A 304 15.56 3.38 39.67
CA GLU A 304 15.12 2.30 40.54
C GLU A 304 15.14 0.93 39.82
N GLU A 305 15.01 0.95 38.49
CA GLU A 305 14.92 -0.25 37.66
C GLU A 305 16.25 -0.64 37.01
N LEU A 306 17.26 0.25 37.09
CA LEU A 306 18.56 0.07 36.44
C LEU A 306 19.29 -1.20 36.89
N GLN A 307 19.21 -1.56 38.18
CA GLN A 307 19.87 -2.78 38.68
C GLN A 307 19.31 -4.05 38.01
N TYR A 308 18.01 -4.09 37.73
CA TYR A 308 17.39 -5.25 37.09
C TYR A 308 17.74 -5.27 35.61
N PHE A 309 17.71 -4.11 34.95
CA PHE A 309 18.15 -3.99 33.57
C PHE A 309 19.60 -4.48 33.37
N LEU A 310 20.50 -4.20 34.32
CA LEU A 310 21.90 -4.59 34.28
C LEU A 310 22.14 -6.09 34.61
N ASP A 311 21.31 -6.74 35.44
CA ASP A 311 21.44 -8.18 35.83
C ASP A 311 21.31 -9.16 34.67
N PHE A 312 20.95 -8.61 33.53
CA PHE A 312 20.52 -9.33 32.37
C PHE A 312 21.27 -8.96 31.10
N GLN A 313 22.31 -8.14 31.25
CA GLN A 313 23.33 -7.89 30.23
C GLN A 313 24.43 -8.96 30.25
N VAL A 314 24.09 -10.17 30.72
CA VAL A 314 24.96 -11.35 30.79
C VAL A 314 25.24 -11.88 29.38
N GLN A 315 26.40 -12.51 29.17
CA GLN A 315 26.79 -13.08 27.88
C GLN A 315 25.74 -14.07 27.34
N LEU A 316 25.42 -13.94 26.06
CA LEU A 316 24.52 -14.82 25.33
C LEU A 316 25.31 -15.94 24.65
N VAL A 317 24.80 -17.19 24.73
CA VAL A 317 25.44 -18.41 24.20
C VAL A 317 24.46 -19.16 23.30
N TRP A 318 24.96 -19.83 22.26
CA TRP A 318 24.16 -20.63 21.33
C TRP A 318 24.26 -22.14 21.61
N ALA A 319 23.15 -22.85 21.44
CA ALA A 319 23.02 -24.30 21.53
C ALA A 319 22.31 -24.86 20.28
N PRO A 320 22.80 -25.94 19.64
CA PRO A 320 24.07 -26.59 19.91
C PRO A 320 25.24 -25.64 19.63
N VAL A 321 26.34 -25.80 20.38
CA VAL A 321 27.53 -24.97 20.16
C VAL A 321 27.99 -25.20 18.71
N PRO A 322 28.14 -24.15 17.89
CA PRO A 322 28.56 -24.30 16.51
C PRO A 322 29.87 -25.09 16.45
N PRO A 323 29.99 -26.12 15.60
CA PRO A 323 31.18 -26.95 15.56
C PRO A 323 32.38 -26.09 15.15
N GLY A 324 33.25 -25.80 16.10
CA GLY A 324 34.59 -25.33 15.83
C GLY A 324 35.36 -26.49 15.19
N ILE A 325 35.58 -26.41 13.88
CA ILE A 325 36.55 -27.22 13.12
C ILE A 325 36.09 -28.68 12.86
N ALA A 326 36.50 -29.16 11.69
CA ALA A 326 36.05 -30.35 10.97
C ALA A 326 36.05 -31.67 11.77
N GLY A 327 35.10 -32.56 11.44
CA GLY A 327 35.35 -34.01 11.48
C GLY A 327 34.37 -34.91 12.24
N GLN A 328 33.38 -34.41 12.98
CA GLN A 328 32.38 -35.29 13.60
C GLN A 328 31.23 -35.61 12.63
N HIS A 329 31.40 -36.67 11.85
CA HIS A 329 30.32 -37.32 11.13
C HIS A 329 29.32 -37.91 12.12
N ARG A 330 28.30 -37.12 12.52
CA ARG A 330 27.11 -37.64 13.19
C ARG A 330 26.45 -38.66 12.25
N LYS A 331 26.19 -39.89 12.74
CA LYS A 331 25.45 -40.94 12.00
C LYS A 331 24.13 -40.35 11.50
N GLU A 332 23.88 -40.45 10.20
CA GLU A 332 22.72 -39.81 9.56
C GLU A 332 21.40 -40.43 10.04
N PRO A 333 20.53 -39.66 10.72
CA PRO A 333 19.15 -40.06 10.91
C PRO A 333 18.42 -40.01 9.57
N VAL A 334 17.36 -40.80 9.42
CA VAL A 334 16.41 -40.68 8.29
C VAL A 334 15.69 -39.34 8.43
N CYS A 335 16.20 -38.29 7.77
CA CYS A 335 15.62 -36.96 7.84
C CYS A 335 14.39 -36.85 6.93
N PRO A 336 13.24 -36.37 7.43
CA PRO A 336 12.14 -35.98 6.55
C PRO A 336 12.57 -34.81 5.66
N SER A 337 11.96 -34.69 4.49
CA SER A 337 12.36 -33.69 3.50
C SER A 337 11.17 -32.87 3.00
N LEU A 338 11.34 -31.55 2.95
CA LEU A 338 10.42 -30.65 2.29
C LEU A 338 10.69 -30.65 0.78
N GLN A 339 9.65 -30.91 0.00
CA GLN A 339 9.71 -30.91 -1.44
C GLN A 339 8.97 -29.71 -2.01
N PHE A 340 9.70 -28.82 -2.70
CA PHE A 340 9.11 -27.62 -3.25
C PHE A 340 8.50 -27.82 -4.64
N SER A 341 8.85 -28.86 -5.41
CA SER A 341 8.19 -29.19 -6.67
C SER A 341 8.38 -30.65 -7.06
N LEU A 342 7.51 -31.16 -7.95
CA LEU A 342 7.50 -32.57 -8.38
C LEU A 342 8.89 -33.10 -8.83
N MET A 343 9.70 -32.28 -9.51
CA MET A 343 11.06 -32.63 -9.94
C MET A 343 12.16 -31.67 -9.39
N GLY A 344 11.89 -30.99 -8.26
CA GLY A 344 12.81 -29.99 -7.68
C GLY A 344 13.73 -30.53 -6.57
N PRO A 345 14.71 -29.72 -6.12
CA PRO A 345 15.59 -30.07 -5.00
C PRO A 345 14.78 -30.24 -3.70
N LYS A 346 15.18 -31.22 -2.89
CA LYS A 346 14.61 -31.53 -1.57
C LYS A 346 15.44 -30.86 -0.47
N LEU A 347 14.77 -30.25 0.51
CA LEU A 347 15.40 -29.70 1.72
C LEU A 347 15.16 -30.65 2.88
N PHE A 348 16.21 -31.23 3.44
CA PHE A 348 16.11 -32.14 4.59
C PHE A 348 15.94 -31.34 5.87
N VAL A 349 15.12 -31.81 6.81
CA VAL A 349 14.87 -31.14 8.10
C VAL A 349 15.48 -31.96 9.23
N SER A 350 16.30 -31.32 10.07
CA SER A 350 16.85 -31.92 11.27
C SER A 350 15.78 -31.96 12.36
N THR A 351 15.45 -33.16 12.85
CA THR A 351 14.46 -33.40 13.91
C THR A 351 15.10 -33.55 15.30
N GLU A 352 16.34 -33.10 15.47
CA GLU A 352 17.05 -33.16 16.76
C GLU A 352 16.39 -32.26 17.80
N GLN A 353 16.28 -32.78 19.04
CA GLN A 353 15.76 -32.03 20.18
C GLN A 353 16.89 -31.27 20.86
N ILE A 354 16.77 -29.94 20.92
CA ILE A 354 17.76 -29.08 21.57
C ILE A 354 17.19 -28.58 22.88
N SER A 355 17.91 -28.77 23.98
CA SER A 355 17.56 -28.26 25.31
C SER A 355 18.76 -27.58 25.96
N VAL A 356 18.52 -26.43 26.61
CA VAL A 356 19.53 -25.62 27.30
C VAL A 356 19.47 -25.76 28.83
N GLY A 357 18.70 -26.74 29.33
CA GLY A 357 18.52 -26.96 30.77
C GLY A 357 17.77 -25.83 31.47
N ARG A 358 18.17 -25.49 32.71
CA ARG A 358 17.54 -24.41 33.52
C ARG A 358 18.10 -23.03 33.16
N ARG A 359 18.00 -22.68 31.88
CA ARG A 359 18.46 -21.40 31.35
C ARG A 359 17.38 -20.85 30.44
N PRO A 360 17.04 -19.56 30.56
CA PRO A 360 16.02 -18.97 29.72
C PRO A 360 16.54 -18.85 28.29
N VAL A 361 15.74 -19.28 27.32
CA VAL A 361 15.98 -19.02 25.90
C VAL A 361 15.60 -17.57 25.60
N THR A 362 16.53 -16.83 25.02
CA THR A 362 16.40 -15.41 24.65
C THR A 362 16.30 -15.22 23.14
N GLY A 363 16.60 -16.25 22.35
CA GLY A 363 16.56 -16.16 20.89
C GLY A 363 16.63 -17.50 20.19
N LEU A 364 16.37 -17.48 18.88
CA LEU A 364 16.32 -18.64 18.01
C LEU A 364 16.87 -18.30 16.62
N LYS A 365 17.54 -19.24 15.96
CA LYS A 365 18.05 -19.09 14.60
C LYS A 365 17.85 -20.37 13.82
N LEU A 366 17.59 -20.25 12.52
CA LEU A 366 17.62 -21.36 11.57
C LEU A 366 18.93 -21.36 10.80
N CYS A 367 19.54 -22.54 10.65
CA CYS A 367 20.83 -22.71 9.98
C CYS A 367 20.74 -23.82 8.92
N LEU A 368 21.48 -23.68 7.83
CA LEU A 368 21.68 -24.75 6.85
C LEU A 368 22.99 -25.49 7.13
N GLU A 369 22.90 -26.79 7.35
CA GLU A 369 24.01 -27.66 7.73
C GLU A 369 24.34 -28.69 6.63
N GLY A 370 25.51 -29.32 6.75
CA GLY A 370 26.01 -30.34 5.84
C GLY A 370 26.78 -29.81 4.62
N ALA A 371 27.56 -30.69 3.98
CA ALA A 371 28.43 -30.33 2.86
C ALA A 371 27.69 -29.75 1.64
N LYS A 372 26.39 -30.05 1.51
CA LYS A 372 25.53 -29.56 0.41
C LYS A 372 24.61 -28.40 0.82
N GLN A 373 24.69 -27.90 2.07
CA GLN A 373 23.84 -26.80 2.57
C GLN A 373 22.33 -27.02 2.35
N ASN A 374 21.88 -28.27 2.51
CA ASN A 374 20.52 -28.72 2.21
C ASN A 374 19.83 -29.37 3.41
N ARG A 375 20.35 -29.17 4.62
CA ARG A 375 19.76 -29.63 5.88
C ARG A 375 19.40 -28.44 6.75
N LEU A 376 18.11 -28.22 7.01
CA LEU A 376 17.62 -27.18 7.91
C LEU A 376 17.74 -27.65 9.37
N ALA A 377 18.42 -26.85 10.19
CA ALA A 377 18.59 -27.06 11.63
C ALA A 377 18.16 -25.81 12.42
N ILE A 378 17.87 -25.99 13.70
CA ILE A 378 17.45 -24.92 14.61
C ILE A 378 18.51 -24.73 15.71
N HIS A 379 18.78 -23.50 16.07
CA HIS A 379 19.78 -23.12 17.09
C HIS A 379 19.09 -22.19 18.09
N LEU A 380 19.38 -22.34 19.38
CA LEU A 380 18.78 -21.58 20.47
C LEU A 380 19.82 -20.70 21.15
N GLN A 381 19.50 -19.43 21.36
CA GLN A 381 20.30 -18.54 22.18
C GLN A 381 19.76 -18.52 23.60
N HIS A 382 20.65 -18.60 24.58
CA HIS A 382 20.30 -18.57 25.99
C HIS A 382 21.36 -17.81 26.79
N LEU A 383 21.02 -17.46 28.04
CA LEU A 383 21.97 -16.82 28.94
C LEU A 383 23.11 -17.79 29.31
N GLY A 384 24.34 -17.28 29.27
CA GLY A 384 25.58 -18.00 29.62
C GLY A 384 25.68 -18.35 31.11
N SER A 385 24.96 -17.64 31.96
CA SER A 385 24.75 -17.96 33.37
C SER A 385 23.33 -17.59 33.80
N LEU A 386 22.85 -18.19 34.89
CA LEU A 386 21.56 -17.85 35.48
C LEU A 386 21.66 -16.46 36.16
N PRO A 387 20.82 -15.48 35.80
CA PRO A 387 20.75 -14.17 36.47
C PRO A 387 20.60 -14.30 37.99
N LYS A 388 21.20 -13.39 38.76
CA LYS A 388 21.23 -13.49 40.23
C LYS A 388 19.81 -13.51 40.81
N ILE A 389 18.89 -12.77 40.19
CA ILE A 389 17.46 -12.75 40.51
C ILE A 389 16.77 -14.14 40.47
N PHE A 390 17.24 -15.08 39.65
CA PHE A 390 16.62 -16.41 39.51
C PHE A 390 17.28 -17.50 40.35
N VAL A 391 18.50 -17.28 40.85
CA VAL A 391 19.24 -18.28 41.64
C VAL A 391 18.42 -18.83 42.82
N PRO A 392 17.70 -18.01 43.62
CA PRO A 392 16.92 -18.51 44.75
C PRO A 392 15.69 -19.35 44.36
N HIS A 393 15.27 -19.33 43.10
CA HIS A 393 14.01 -19.90 42.64
C HIS A 393 14.16 -20.99 41.57
N TRP A 394 15.29 -21.02 40.84
CA TRP A 394 15.44 -21.87 39.66
C TRP A 394 16.83 -22.52 39.51
N ASP A 395 17.70 -22.37 40.51
CA ASP A 395 18.99 -23.08 40.54
C ASP A 395 18.81 -24.60 40.63
N SER A 396 19.82 -25.35 40.20
CA SER A 396 19.87 -26.82 40.10
C SER A 396 19.38 -27.59 41.33
N HIS A 397 19.57 -27.04 42.54
CA HIS A 397 19.17 -27.65 43.81
C HIS A 397 17.65 -27.56 44.10
N ILE A 398 16.89 -26.75 43.35
CA ILE A 398 15.46 -26.56 43.56
C ILE A 398 14.67 -27.62 42.79
N THR A 399 13.72 -28.31 43.42
CA THR A 399 12.89 -29.33 42.75
C THR A 399 11.79 -28.67 41.93
N ILE A 400 11.77 -28.92 40.62
CA ILE A 400 10.72 -28.47 39.69
C ILE A 400 10.09 -29.67 38.96
N GLY A 401 8.86 -29.50 38.45
CA GLY A 401 8.20 -30.53 37.63
C GLY A 401 8.96 -30.81 36.32
N PRO A 402 8.73 -31.97 35.68
CA PRO A 402 9.41 -32.33 34.43
C PRO A 402 9.05 -31.34 33.31
N PRO A 403 10.00 -30.98 32.42
CA PRO A 403 9.73 -30.08 31.33
C PRO A 403 8.80 -30.74 30.29
N LYS A 404 7.90 -29.95 29.69
CA LYS A 404 6.86 -30.45 28.76
C LYS A 404 7.10 -29.94 27.35
N TRP A 405 7.08 -30.85 26.36
CA TRP A 405 7.08 -30.48 24.95
C TRP A 405 5.68 -30.06 24.50
N GLN A 406 5.59 -28.92 23.82
CA GLN A 406 4.36 -28.45 23.20
C GLN A 406 4.62 -28.05 21.75
N GLY A 407 3.63 -28.23 20.90
CA GLY A 407 3.68 -27.86 19.49
C GLY A 407 2.27 -27.74 18.92
N PRO A 408 2.15 -27.31 17.67
CA PRO A 408 0.87 -27.17 17.00
C PRO A 408 0.16 -28.52 16.88
N GLU A 409 -1.17 -28.52 16.99
CA GLU A 409 -1.99 -29.70 16.74
C GLU A 409 -2.00 -30.02 15.24
N GLU A 410 -1.75 -31.28 14.88
CA GLU A 410 -1.58 -31.75 13.50
C GLU A 410 -2.82 -31.53 12.62
N GLN A 411 -4.01 -31.35 13.22
CA GLN A 411 -5.28 -31.20 12.51
C GLN A 411 -5.73 -29.75 12.28
N ASP A 412 -5.07 -28.74 12.87
CA ASP A 412 -5.48 -27.34 12.72
C ASP A 412 -4.82 -26.67 11.51
N SER A 413 -5.34 -26.99 10.32
CA SER A 413 -4.83 -26.48 9.05
C SER A 413 -4.99 -24.95 8.87
N ARG A 414 -5.68 -24.25 9.79
CA ARG A 414 -5.85 -22.78 9.74
C ARG A 414 -4.53 -22.04 9.83
N TRP A 415 -3.52 -22.65 10.43
CA TRP A 415 -2.20 -22.08 10.63
C TRP A 415 -1.18 -22.54 9.57
N PHE A 416 -1.62 -23.22 8.51
CA PHE A 416 -0.69 -23.73 7.49
C PHE A 416 -0.53 -22.71 6.37
N GLU A 417 0.62 -22.06 6.33
CA GLU A 417 0.97 -21.08 5.31
C GLU A 417 1.84 -21.71 4.22
N PRO A 418 1.51 -21.53 2.94
CA PRO A 418 2.33 -22.06 1.84
C PRO A 418 3.65 -21.29 1.73
N ILE A 419 4.76 -21.99 1.53
CA ILE A 419 6.05 -21.37 1.23
C ILE A 419 5.97 -20.79 -0.19
N LYS A 420 6.09 -19.46 -0.32
CA LYS A 420 5.79 -18.73 -1.56
C LYS A 420 6.52 -19.31 -2.78
N TRP A 421 5.80 -19.31 -3.91
CA TRP A 421 6.17 -19.76 -5.26
C TRP A 421 6.09 -21.25 -5.61
N ARG A 422 5.80 -22.19 -4.69
CA ARG A 422 5.48 -23.56 -5.11
C ARG A 422 4.55 -24.30 -4.13
N ASN A 423 3.42 -24.81 -4.64
CA ASN A 423 2.28 -25.35 -3.87
C ASN A 423 2.53 -26.64 -3.05
N PHE A 424 3.76 -27.14 -2.95
CA PHE A 424 4.08 -28.48 -2.40
C PHE A 424 4.62 -28.47 -0.96
N ALA A 425 5.06 -27.32 -0.44
CA ALA A 425 5.59 -27.17 0.91
C ALA A 425 4.90 -26.03 1.67
N HIS A 426 4.56 -26.28 2.94
CA HIS A 426 3.86 -25.36 3.83
C HIS A 426 4.60 -25.28 5.17
N VAL A 427 4.28 -24.29 5.99
CA VAL A 427 4.80 -24.07 7.35
C VAL A 427 3.64 -23.83 8.29
N SER A 428 3.67 -24.42 9.47
CA SER A 428 2.71 -24.14 10.54
C SER A 428 3.12 -22.87 11.31
N THR A 429 2.30 -21.83 11.26
CA THR A 429 2.48 -20.55 11.96
C THR A 429 1.75 -20.49 13.32
N ALA A 430 1.25 -21.63 13.81
CA ALA A 430 0.44 -21.68 15.01
C ALA A 430 1.22 -21.20 16.26
N PRO A 431 0.58 -20.44 17.16
CA PRO A 431 1.14 -20.13 18.48
C PRO A 431 1.47 -21.40 19.25
N ILE A 432 2.66 -21.44 19.84
CA ILE A 432 3.05 -22.46 20.80
C ILE A 432 3.15 -21.78 22.16
N GLU A 433 2.08 -21.89 22.94
CA GLU A 433 1.94 -21.27 24.26
C GLU A 433 1.52 -22.31 25.31
N TYR A 434 1.99 -22.11 26.54
CA TYR A 434 1.61 -22.97 27.66
C TYR A 434 0.28 -22.52 28.27
N THR A 435 -0.82 -23.12 27.82
CA THR A 435 -2.21 -22.72 28.11
C THR A 435 -2.69 -22.84 29.55
N GLU A 436 -1.92 -23.43 30.48
CA GLU A 436 -2.33 -23.59 31.89
C GLU A 436 -1.92 -22.41 32.81
N THR A 437 -1.29 -21.35 32.32
CA THR A 437 -0.92 -20.19 33.16
C THR A 437 -2.06 -19.17 33.24
N SER A 438 -3.01 -19.39 34.16
CA SER A 438 -3.90 -18.30 34.59
C SER A 438 -3.06 -17.25 35.33
N ILE A 439 -3.24 -15.96 35.00
CA ILE A 439 -2.44 -14.82 35.53
C ILE A 439 -2.57 -14.69 37.07
N THR A 440 -3.50 -15.43 37.68
CA THR A 440 -3.84 -15.39 39.11
C THR A 440 -3.36 -16.60 39.91
N ASP A 441 -2.88 -17.68 39.30
CA ASP A 441 -2.46 -18.87 40.04
C ASP A 441 -1.02 -18.75 40.54
N LEU A 442 -0.84 -18.84 41.86
CA LEU A 442 0.43 -18.86 42.60
C LEU A 442 1.31 -20.10 42.28
N SER A 443 1.02 -20.86 41.22
CA SER A 443 1.66 -22.12 40.89
C SER A 443 2.97 -21.97 40.09
N GLY A 444 3.37 -20.77 39.69
CA GLY A 444 4.65 -20.50 39.00
C GLY A 444 4.54 -20.49 37.47
N VAL A 445 5.55 -19.94 36.80
CA VAL A 445 5.53 -19.63 35.36
C VAL A 445 6.29 -20.66 34.55
N TYR A 446 5.84 -20.97 33.34
CA TYR A 446 6.57 -21.82 32.41
C TYR A 446 7.36 -20.98 31.40
N ILE A 447 8.62 -21.33 31.14
CA ILE A 447 9.45 -20.64 30.14
C ILE A 447 10.12 -21.62 29.19
N VAL A 448 10.46 -21.14 27.99
CA VAL A 448 11.08 -21.98 26.96
C VAL A 448 12.54 -22.29 27.33
N THR A 449 12.88 -23.59 27.30
CA THR A 449 14.22 -24.13 27.56
C THR A 449 14.70 -25.10 26.48
N GLY A 450 13.95 -25.23 25.38
CA GLY A 450 14.33 -26.10 24.26
C GLY A 450 13.38 -25.98 23.06
N ALA A 451 13.81 -26.55 21.93
CA ALA A 451 13.08 -26.51 20.67
C ALA A 451 13.42 -27.70 19.74
N GLN A 452 12.51 -28.02 18.82
CA GLN A 452 12.65 -29.11 17.84
C GLN A 452 11.86 -28.78 16.57
N LEU A 453 12.43 -29.03 15.38
CA LEU A 453 11.69 -28.97 14.10
C LEU A 453 11.13 -30.35 13.72
N GLY A 454 10.01 -30.36 13.00
CA GLY A 454 9.44 -31.58 12.42
C GLY A 454 8.69 -31.31 11.13
N VAL A 455 8.37 -32.37 10.39
CA VAL A 455 7.64 -32.29 9.11
C VAL A 455 6.47 -33.26 9.15
N TRP A 456 5.28 -32.76 8.87
CA TRP A 456 4.07 -33.57 8.64
C TRP A 456 3.87 -33.81 7.15
N ASP A 457 3.50 -35.05 6.80
CA ASP A 457 3.25 -35.47 5.42
C ASP A 457 1.73 -35.60 5.16
N PHE A 458 1.16 -34.66 4.40
CA PHE A 458 -0.24 -34.65 3.98
C PHE A 458 -0.37 -34.96 2.48
N GLY A 459 -0.01 -36.20 2.09
CA GLY A 459 -0.08 -36.66 0.70
C GLY A 459 0.86 -35.88 -0.23
N ALA A 460 0.32 -34.96 -1.03
CA ALA A 460 1.11 -34.12 -1.95
C ALA A 460 1.72 -32.86 -1.27
N LYS A 461 1.43 -32.62 0.00
CA LYS A 461 1.89 -31.45 0.77
C LYS A 461 2.76 -31.91 1.94
N SER A 462 3.91 -31.27 2.11
CA SER A 462 4.74 -31.39 3.32
C SER A 462 4.63 -30.11 4.16
N VAL A 463 4.41 -30.22 5.47
CA VAL A 463 4.22 -29.08 6.38
C VAL A 463 5.31 -29.08 7.44
N LEU A 464 6.14 -28.04 7.48
CA LEU A 464 7.13 -27.84 8.53
C LEU A 464 6.49 -27.27 9.80
N HIS A 465 6.81 -27.82 10.97
CA HIS A 465 6.33 -27.36 12.26
C HIS A 465 7.45 -27.26 13.31
N LEU A 466 7.22 -26.48 14.37
CA LEU A 466 8.12 -26.27 15.51
C LEU A 466 7.48 -26.87 16.76
N LYS A 467 8.29 -27.40 17.67
CA LYS A 467 7.91 -27.77 19.02
C LYS A 467 8.84 -27.06 20.00
N LEU A 468 8.33 -26.63 21.14
CA LEU A 468 9.07 -25.97 22.21
C LEU A 468 9.01 -26.80 23.48
N LEU A 469 10.08 -26.73 24.27
CA LEU A 469 10.17 -27.36 25.59
C LEU A 469 9.96 -26.29 26.66
N PHE A 470 8.98 -26.49 27.54
CA PHE A 470 8.63 -25.58 28.63
C PHE A 470 9.08 -26.12 29.99
N SER A 471 9.73 -25.27 30.79
CA SER A 471 10.15 -25.58 32.17
C SER A 471 9.51 -24.62 33.16
N ARG A 472 9.12 -25.13 34.34
CA ARG A 472 8.49 -24.36 35.41
C ARG A 472 9.53 -23.56 36.23
N VAL A 473 9.19 -22.31 36.52
CA VAL A 473 9.89 -21.35 37.39
C VAL A 473 8.93 -21.01 38.55
N PRO A 474 9.15 -21.55 39.75
CA PRO A 474 8.27 -21.31 40.90
C PRO A 474 8.42 -19.87 41.43
N GLY A 475 7.35 -19.34 42.05
CA GLY A 475 7.39 -18.06 42.76
C GLY A 475 7.48 -16.80 41.88
N CYS A 476 7.45 -16.97 40.56
CA CYS A 476 7.41 -15.88 39.60
C CYS A 476 6.01 -15.71 39.01
N THR A 477 5.69 -14.50 38.55
CA THR A 477 4.51 -14.13 37.77
C THR A 477 4.95 -13.41 36.50
N ILE A 478 4.10 -13.43 35.48
CA ILE A 478 4.34 -12.72 34.22
C ILE A 478 3.73 -11.33 34.32
N ARG A 479 4.48 -10.29 33.95
CA ARG A 479 3.91 -8.95 33.70
C ARG A 479 4.48 -8.35 32.41
N ARG A 480 3.62 -7.62 31.69
CA ARG A 480 3.94 -7.01 30.40
C ARG A 480 4.94 -5.88 30.59
N SER A 481 5.97 -5.86 29.75
CA SER A 481 6.95 -4.78 29.65
C SER A 481 6.26 -3.46 29.28
N VAL A 482 6.61 -2.37 29.97
CA VAL A 482 6.32 -0.98 29.54
C VAL A 482 7.66 -0.26 29.32
N TRP A 483 8.56 -0.93 28.60
CA TRP A 483 9.70 -0.28 27.94
C TRP A 483 9.30 -0.01 26.53
N ASP A 484 8.41 0.95 26.41
CA ASP A 484 7.95 1.37 25.12
C ASP A 484 9.14 2.04 24.43
N HIS A 485 9.45 1.56 23.22
CA HIS A 485 10.12 2.28 22.12
C HIS A 485 11.62 1.97 21.85
N SER A 486 11.87 1.05 20.91
CA SER A 486 13.03 1.11 20.01
C SER A 486 12.55 0.72 18.60
N PRO A 487 12.72 1.56 17.56
CA PRO A 487 12.66 1.12 16.19
C PRO A 487 13.87 0.22 15.89
N SER A 488 13.58 -0.88 15.20
CA SER A 488 14.50 -1.80 14.56
C SER A 488 15.67 -1.09 13.87
N SER A 489 16.90 -1.33 14.33
CA SER A 489 18.11 -1.05 13.57
C SER A 489 18.60 -2.35 12.92
N SER A 490 18.31 -2.56 11.64
CA SER A 490 19.03 -3.52 10.78
C SER A 490 20.25 -2.84 10.16
N LEU A 491 21.24 -2.47 10.99
CA LEU A 491 22.61 -2.24 10.54
C LEU A 491 23.40 -3.52 10.82
N VAL A 492 23.32 -4.47 9.88
CA VAL A 492 24.23 -5.61 9.86
C VAL A 492 25.40 -5.23 8.96
N HIS A 493 26.58 -5.06 9.57
CA HIS A 493 27.85 -5.04 8.86
C HIS A 493 27.94 -6.26 7.95
N ARG A 494 27.94 -6.06 6.62
CA ARG A 494 28.53 -7.03 5.69
C ARG A 494 30.04 -6.86 5.79
N THR A 495 30.69 -7.84 6.39
CA THR A 495 32.11 -8.09 6.15
C THR A 495 32.23 -8.63 4.72
N ASP A 496 32.87 -7.83 3.86
CA ASP A 496 33.33 -8.25 2.55
C ASP A 496 34.47 -9.25 2.70
N GLU A 497 34.25 -10.53 2.34
CA GLU A 497 35.33 -11.43 1.93
C GLU A 497 34.95 -12.22 0.67
N ALA A 498 35.64 -11.84 -0.40
CA ALA A 498 36.17 -12.60 -1.52
C ALA A 498 35.43 -13.87 -2.05
N SER A 499 34.98 -13.72 -3.30
CA SER A 499 35.04 -14.68 -4.42
C SER A 499 35.61 -16.09 -4.17
N SER A 500 34.84 -17.14 -4.49
CA SER A 500 35.11 -18.01 -5.65
C SER A 500 34.28 -19.31 -5.65
N SER A 501 33.98 -19.76 -6.87
CA SER A 501 33.60 -21.11 -7.30
C SER A 501 32.11 -21.48 -7.40
N SER A 502 31.84 -22.07 -8.56
CA SER A 502 30.59 -22.48 -9.18
C SER A 502 29.92 -23.69 -8.53
N SER A 503 28.59 -23.65 -8.36
CA SER A 503 27.64 -24.76 -8.62
C SER A 503 26.23 -24.37 -8.18
N ASP A 504 25.21 -25.05 -8.72
CA ASP A 504 23.75 -24.86 -8.58
C ASP A 504 23.15 -24.73 -7.15
N ASN A 505 23.97 -24.64 -6.09
CA ASN A 505 23.56 -24.71 -4.68
C ASN A 505 23.12 -23.36 -4.06
N ALA A 506 23.22 -22.24 -4.80
CA ALA A 506 22.80 -20.91 -4.33
C ALA A 506 21.27 -20.67 -4.31
N LYS A 507 20.46 -21.66 -4.72
CA LYS A 507 18.98 -21.53 -4.80
C LYS A 507 18.26 -21.78 -3.46
N LEU A 508 18.77 -22.68 -2.60
CA LEU A 508 18.11 -23.02 -1.32
C LEU A 508 18.37 -21.99 -0.21
N VAL A 509 19.55 -21.37 -0.23
CA VAL A 509 19.91 -20.28 0.71
C VAL A 509 19.00 -19.07 0.56
N LYS A 510 18.39 -18.86 -0.62
CA LYS A 510 17.39 -17.79 -0.85
C LYS A 510 16.00 -18.07 -0.25
N ILE A 511 15.77 -19.30 0.25
CA ILE A 511 14.47 -19.77 0.74
C ILE A 511 14.44 -19.76 2.28
N VAL A 512 15.60 -19.81 2.93
CA VAL A 512 15.72 -19.88 4.38
C VAL A 512 16.31 -18.58 4.88
N ASP A 513 15.53 -17.83 5.67
CA ASP A 513 16.07 -16.70 6.39
C ASP A 513 16.99 -17.20 7.51
N MET A 514 18.27 -16.85 7.43
CA MET A 514 19.27 -17.14 8.45
C MET A 514 19.43 -15.97 9.43
N THR A 515 18.53 -14.97 9.40
CA THR A 515 18.51 -13.88 10.39
C THR A 515 18.37 -14.43 11.79
N GLU A 516 19.10 -13.79 12.70
CA GLU A 516 19.06 -14.13 14.12
C GLU A 516 17.81 -13.50 14.73
N THR A 517 16.95 -14.34 15.30
CA THR A 517 15.77 -13.87 16.02
C THR A 517 16.18 -13.75 17.49
N LEU A 518 16.71 -12.59 17.83
CA LEU A 518 17.00 -12.21 19.21
C LEU A 518 15.70 -11.60 19.75
N LYS A 519 14.98 -12.30 20.64
CA LYS A 519 13.85 -11.65 21.32
C LYS A 519 14.42 -10.69 22.35
N GLY A 520 14.33 -9.41 22.02
CA GLY A 520 14.69 -8.31 22.90
C GLY A 520 13.48 -7.77 23.67
N PRO A 521 13.69 -6.86 24.64
CA PRO A 521 12.63 -6.15 25.38
C PRO A 521 11.47 -5.63 24.52
N GLN A 522 11.75 -5.42 23.23
CA GLN A 522 10.91 -4.83 22.19
C GLN A 522 10.00 -5.80 21.41
N ASP A 523 10.15 -7.13 21.53
CA ASP A 523 9.38 -8.08 20.71
C ASP A 523 8.14 -8.59 21.46
N ALA A 524 6.94 -8.30 20.98
CA ALA A 524 5.71 -8.87 21.54
C ALA A 524 5.57 -10.37 21.19
N PRO A 525 5.14 -11.26 22.12
CA PRO A 525 4.80 -11.01 23.51
C PRO A 525 5.99 -11.38 24.42
N GLY A 526 6.98 -10.50 24.47
CA GLY A 526 8.09 -10.58 25.40
C GLY A 526 7.55 -10.37 26.80
N HIS A 527 7.73 -11.37 27.66
CA HIS A 527 7.26 -11.35 29.03
C HIS A 527 8.47 -11.25 29.96
N TRP A 528 8.38 -10.39 30.97
CA TRP A 528 9.31 -10.44 32.09
C TRP A 528 8.75 -11.37 33.16
N LEU A 529 9.65 -12.09 33.83
CA LEU A 529 9.34 -12.77 35.08
C LEU A 529 9.54 -11.79 36.24
N PHE A 530 8.49 -11.58 37.02
CA PHE A 530 8.54 -10.86 38.29
C PHE A 530 8.49 -11.87 39.42
N TYR A 531 9.28 -11.69 40.47
CA TYR A 531 9.19 -12.53 41.67
C TYR A 531 8.34 -11.81 42.73
N ASN A 532 7.44 -12.54 43.38
CA ASN A 532 6.69 -11.99 44.52
C ASN A 532 7.53 -12.13 45.79
N GLN A 533 7.98 -11.01 46.36
CA GLN A 533 8.57 -11.01 47.70
C GLN A 533 7.46 -10.86 48.74
N ILE A 534 6.92 -11.97 49.27
CA ILE A 534 6.15 -11.94 50.52
C ILE A 534 6.59 -13.10 51.43
N ARG A 535 7.53 -12.78 52.33
CA ARG A 535 7.49 -13.13 53.76
C ARG A 535 8.67 -12.48 54.46
N GLN A 536 8.44 -11.34 55.11
CA GLN A 536 9.09 -11.06 56.39
C GLN A 536 8.02 -11.17 57.47
N SER A 537 8.13 -12.24 58.25
CA SER A 537 7.49 -12.39 59.54
C SER A 537 8.31 -11.60 60.58
N SER A 538 7.79 -10.50 61.09
CA SER A 538 8.05 -10.04 62.46
C SER A 538 7.05 -8.96 62.85
N GLU A 539 6.46 -9.13 64.03
CA GLU A 539 5.46 -8.28 64.67
C GLU A 539 6.03 -6.88 64.96
N ASP A 540 5.41 -5.81 64.47
CA ASP A 540 5.44 -4.47 65.08
C ASP A 540 4.33 -3.58 64.50
N PRO A 541 3.46 -2.95 65.32
CA PRO A 541 2.31 -2.20 64.82
C PRO A 541 2.55 -0.69 64.83
N PHE A 542 3.59 -0.16 64.17
CA PHE A 542 3.76 1.30 64.02
C PHE A 542 4.56 1.69 62.76
N ASN A 543 3.97 1.55 61.58
CA ASN A 543 4.05 2.55 60.49
C ASN A 543 3.17 2.12 59.31
N LYS A 544 2.15 2.92 59.01
CA LYS A 544 1.32 2.80 57.79
C LYS A 544 1.68 3.97 56.88
N GLN A 545 2.51 3.69 55.87
CA GLN A 545 2.59 4.34 54.55
C GLN A 545 4.02 4.15 54.04
N ASP A 546 4.23 3.07 53.27
CA ASP A 546 5.19 2.93 52.18
C ASP A 546 5.24 1.46 51.77
N ALA A 547 4.22 1.04 51.01
CA ALA A 547 4.29 -0.22 50.27
C ALA A 547 5.15 0.00 49.04
N LEU A 548 6.46 -0.17 49.18
CA LEU A 548 7.42 -0.25 48.08
C LEU A 548 7.06 -1.46 47.19
N TYR A 549 6.30 -1.20 46.12
CA TYR A 549 6.20 -2.12 44.99
C TYR A 549 7.57 -2.19 44.30
N GLY A 550 8.40 -3.17 44.67
CA GLY A 550 9.62 -3.47 43.94
C GLY A 550 9.30 -4.03 42.54
N GLN A 551 9.32 -3.18 41.52
CA GLN A 551 9.25 -3.60 40.12
C GLN A 551 10.62 -4.06 39.64
N ALA A 552 10.81 -5.36 39.44
CA ALA A 552 12.00 -5.91 38.79
C ALA A 552 11.75 -6.13 37.29
N ASN A 553 12.32 -5.27 36.44
CA ASN A 553 12.22 -5.40 34.98
C ASN A 553 13.42 -6.20 34.41
N ALA A 554 13.17 -7.44 33.96
CA ALA A 554 14.12 -8.34 33.28
C ALA A 554 14.31 -7.96 31.77
N PRO A 555 15.07 -8.69 30.91
CA PRO A 555 15.07 -8.86 29.46
C PRO A 555 14.18 -10.07 29.12
N SER A 556 13.84 -10.24 27.85
CA SER A 556 12.57 -10.88 27.50
C SER A 556 12.84 -12.35 27.41
N ILE A 557 12.15 -13.09 28.26
CA ILE A 557 12.27 -14.53 28.26
C ILE A 557 11.15 -15.04 27.36
N CYS A 558 11.51 -15.87 26.37
CA CYS A 558 10.55 -16.44 25.45
C CYS A 558 9.52 -17.29 26.21
N HIS A 559 8.29 -16.79 26.31
CA HIS A 559 7.13 -17.53 26.83
C HIS A 559 6.31 -18.16 25.69
N SER A 560 6.53 -17.71 24.45
CA SER A 560 5.87 -18.17 23.23
C SER A 560 6.83 -17.94 22.06
N ILE A 561 6.91 -18.88 21.11
CA ILE A 561 7.68 -18.73 19.86
C ILE A 561 6.81 -19.19 18.70
N HIS A 562 6.68 -18.34 17.70
CA HIS A 562 5.96 -18.61 16.45
C HIS A 562 6.95 -18.87 15.31
N LEU A 563 6.58 -19.76 14.41
CA LEU A 563 7.29 -20.03 13.15
C LEU A 563 6.93 -18.99 12.06
N GLU A 564 6.91 -17.70 12.40
CA GLU A 564 6.64 -16.63 11.41
C GLU A 564 7.79 -16.44 10.39
N PHE A 565 8.96 -17.02 10.64
CA PHE A 565 10.19 -16.68 9.92
C PHE A 565 10.34 -17.28 8.53
N LEU A 566 9.67 -18.41 8.24
CA LEU A 566 9.62 -18.91 6.85
C LEU A 566 8.52 -18.23 6.02
N ALA A 567 7.58 -17.54 6.69
CA ALA A 567 6.60 -16.68 6.03
C ALA A 567 7.15 -15.26 5.79
N LYS A 568 8.08 -14.79 6.64
CA LYS A 568 8.81 -13.51 6.49
C LYS A 568 10.15 -13.67 5.76
N MET A 569 10.09 -14.09 4.50
CA MET A 569 11.05 -13.62 3.49
C MET A 569 10.29 -12.86 2.40
N GLU A 570 10.22 -11.54 2.56
CA GLU A 570 9.82 -10.62 1.49
C GLU A 570 10.34 -9.21 1.83
N ASN A 571 10.77 -8.46 0.80
CA ASN A 571 10.96 -7.00 0.76
C ASN A 571 11.01 -6.22 2.11
N GLU A 572 12.11 -5.53 2.35
CA GLU A 572 12.05 -4.16 2.89
C GLU A 572 11.75 -3.24 1.68
N GLU A 573 10.70 -2.43 1.57
CA GLU A 573 9.75 -1.90 2.54
C GLU A 573 8.32 -1.84 1.94
N MET A 574 7.35 -1.68 2.85
CA MET A 574 5.94 -1.35 2.64
C MET A 574 4.94 -2.51 2.75
N SER A 575 4.98 -3.16 3.92
CA SER A 575 3.78 -3.40 4.75
C SER A 575 3.81 -2.49 5.98
N LYS A 576 3.50 -1.22 5.74
CA LYS A 576 2.81 -0.31 6.66
C LYS A 576 1.86 0.44 5.71
N VAL A 577 0.71 -0.13 5.39
CA VAL A 577 -0.57 0.08 6.09
C VAL A 577 -1.42 -1.18 5.94
N THR A 578 -2.20 -1.51 6.99
CA THR A 578 -3.11 -2.65 7.23
C THR A 578 -2.45 -3.67 8.19
N GLN A 579 -2.59 -3.63 9.53
CA GLN A 579 -3.71 -3.20 10.37
C GLN A 579 -3.23 -2.95 11.83
N ALA A 580 -3.54 -1.77 12.37
CA ALA A 580 -4.22 -1.61 13.66
C ALA A 580 -5.57 -0.95 13.28
N ASN A 581 -6.74 -1.41 13.66
CA ASN A 581 -7.15 -1.91 14.97
C ASN A 581 -7.82 -3.29 14.87
N GLY A 582 -7.56 -4.11 15.89
CA GLY A 582 -8.42 -5.23 16.25
C GLY A 582 -8.94 -5.05 17.68
N ILE A 583 -10.03 -5.78 17.95
CA ILE A 583 -10.45 -6.34 19.27
C ILE A 583 -11.19 -5.30 20.16
N ASP A 584 -12.32 -5.55 20.84
CA ASP A 584 -12.86 -6.79 21.42
C ASP A 584 -14.42 -6.86 21.59
N SER A 585 -14.88 -8.10 21.61
CA SER A 585 -15.99 -8.79 22.30
C SER A 585 -17.23 -8.11 22.95
N ARG A 586 -18.38 -8.67 22.52
CA ARG A 586 -19.58 -9.14 23.27
C ARG A 586 -20.59 -8.12 23.83
N GLU A 587 -21.79 -8.12 23.24
CA GLU A 587 -22.98 -8.63 23.94
C GLU A 587 -24.12 -9.02 22.98
N HIS A 588 -24.93 -9.98 23.44
CA HIS A 588 -26.00 -10.67 22.72
C HIS A 588 -27.04 -9.75 22.05
N LYS A 589 -27.38 -10.06 20.78
CA LYS A 589 -28.78 -10.21 20.33
C LYS A 589 -28.84 -10.96 19.01
N GLY A 590 -29.63 -12.03 19.00
CA GLY A 590 -29.63 -13.05 17.97
C GLY A 590 -30.06 -12.58 16.59
N GLN A 591 -29.45 -13.17 15.57
CA GLN A 591 -30.01 -13.27 14.23
C GLN A 591 -29.70 -14.66 13.67
N SER A 592 -30.76 -15.30 13.21
CA SER A 592 -30.88 -16.72 12.85
C SER A 592 -30.03 -17.09 11.64
N ILE A 593 -29.04 -17.97 11.81
CA ILE A 593 -28.42 -18.70 10.70
C ILE A 593 -29.39 -19.82 10.30
N ALA A 594 -29.95 -19.74 9.10
CA ALA A 594 -30.79 -20.81 8.56
C ALA A 594 -29.92 -22.01 8.18
N VAL A 595 -29.81 -22.98 9.09
CA VAL A 595 -29.15 -24.27 8.85
C VAL A 595 -30.21 -25.28 8.40
N GLU A 596 -30.10 -25.79 7.18
CA GLU A 596 -30.99 -26.84 6.67
C GLU A 596 -30.33 -28.22 6.89
N ALA A 597 -30.90 -29.03 7.78
CA ALA A 597 -30.38 -30.37 8.11
C ALA A 597 -30.87 -31.41 7.10
N ASN A 598 -29.95 -32.17 6.48
CA ASN A 598 -30.27 -33.35 5.67
C ASN A 598 -30.05 -34.65 6.47
N SER A 599 -30.71 -35.74 6.07
CA SER A 599 -30.83 -37.04 6.75
C SER A 599 -29.53 -37.82 7.03
N LYS A 600 -28.36 -37.23 6.79
CA LYS A 600 -27.03 -37.84 6.99
C LYS A 600 -26.08 -37.06 7.93
N GLY A 601 -26.51 -35.97 8.55
CA GLY A 601 -25.75 -35.33 9.65
C GLY A 601 -24.51 -34.52 9.28
N GLU A 602 -24.29 -34.17 8.00
CA GLU A 602 -23.24 -33.21 7.59
C GLU A 602 -23.76 -31.77 7.61
N THR A 603 -23.14 -30.89 8.40
CA THR A 603 -23.37 -29.44 8.40
C THR A 603 -22.76 -28.80 7.16
N ARG A 604 -23.58 -28.23 6.27
CA ARG A 604 -23.12 -27.54 5.06
C ARG A 604 -23.49 -26.05 5.11
N GLU A 605 -22.50 -25.20 4.87
CA GLU A 605 -22.63 -23.74 4.94
C GLU A 605 -23.36 -23.19 3.69
N VAL A 606 -24.39 -22.37 3.91
CA VAL A 606 -25.19 -21.75 2.85
C VAL A 606 -24.63 -20.37 2.52
N VAL A 607 -24.56 -20.03 1.22
CA VAL A 607 -24.11 -18.71 0.75
C VAL A 607 -25.32 -17.79 0.62
N GLU A 608 -25.40 -16.76 1.47
CA GLU A 608 -26.49 -15.78 1.46
C GLU A 608 -26.68 -15.11 0.10
N GLY A 609 -27.94 -14.93 -0.32
CA GLY A 609 -28.31 -14.23 -1.56
C GLY A 609 -28.06 -15.00 -2.86
N LYS A 610 -27.60 -16.26 -2.79
CA LYS A 610 -27.33 -17.11 -3.95
C LYS A 610 -28.10 -18.43 -3.90
N VAL A 611 -28.60 -18.87 -5.05
CA VAL A 611 -29.37 -20.11 -5.24
C VAL A 611 -28.72 -21.03 -6.27
N ASP A 612 -29.06 -22.31 -6.23
CA ASP A 612 -28.78 -23.26 -7.31
C ASP A 612 -29.77 -23.07 -8.47
N TRP A 613 -29.55 -23.77 -9.58
CA TRP A 613 -30.42 -23.71 -10.76
C TRP A 613 -31.87 -24.19 -10.52
N ARG A 614 -32.13 -24.90 -9.42
CA ARG A 614 -33.48 -25.34 -9.00
C ARG A 614 -34.13 -24.37 -8.00
N GLY A 615 -33.46 -23.26 -7.66
CA GLY A 615 -33.95 -22.27 -6.70
C GLY A 615 -33.73 -22.65 -5.23
N ARG A 616 -32.94 -23.70 -4.94
CA ARG A 616 -32.56 -24.06 -3.57
C ARG A 616 -31.36 -23.22 -3.12
N PRO A 617 -31.13 -23.02 -1.81
CA PRO A 617 -29.99 -22.25 -1.33
C PRO A 617 -28.66 -22.81 -1.84
N ALA A 618 -27.75 -21.93 -2.27
CA ALA A 618 -26.45 -22.35 -2.78
C ALA A 618 -25.55 -22.83 -1.63
N ILE A 619 -25.03 -24.06 -1.78
CA ILE A 619 -24.18 -24.70 -0.76
C ILE A 619 -22.69 -24.47 -1.09
N ARG A 620 -21.92 -23.95 -0.12
CA ARG A 620 -20.48 -23.75 -0.25
C ARG A 620 -19.75 -25.10 -0.41
N GLY A 621 -18.76 -25.16 -1.29
CA GLY A 621 -18.01 -26.37 -1.65
C GLY A 621 -18.67 -27.27 -2.72
N SER A 622 -20.00 -27.23 -2.88
CA SER A 622 -20.72 -27.98 -3.93
C SER A 622 -21.05 -27.10 -5.14
N HIS A 623 -21.38 -25.83 -4.93
CA HIS A 623 -21.73 -24.87 -5.99
C HIS A 623 -20.69 -23.75 -6.04
N GLY A 624 -20.44 -23.21 -7.23
CA GLY A 624 -19.49 -22.12 -7.48
C GLY A 624 -18.03 -22.55 -7.40
N GLY A 625 -17.14 -21.58 -7.20
CA GLY A 625 -15.69 -21.81 -7.13
C GLY A 625 -15.03 -22.09 -8.48
N VAL A 626 -13.71 -22.31 -8.46
CA VAL A 626 -12.87 -22.35 -9.66
C VAL A 626 -13.26 -23.47 -10.63
N ALA A 627 -13.61 -24.65 -10.13
CA ALA A 627 -13.96 -25.81 -10.97
C ALA A 627 -15.22 -25.55 -11.81
N ASN A 628 -16.29 -25.07 -11.18
CA ASN A 628 -17.54 -24.76 -11.88
C ASN A 628 -17.36 -23.53 -12.80
N SER A 629 -16.49 -22.59 -12.44
CA SER A 629 -16.24 -21.42 -13.26
C SER A 629 -15.51 -21.77 -14.57
N PHE A 630 -14.80 -22.91 -14.67
CA PHE A 630 -14.12 -23.35 -15.91
C PHE A 630 -15.07 -23.44 -17.12
N PHE A 631 -16.32 -23.89 -16.93
CA PHE A 631 -17.32 -23.92 -18.00
C PHE A 631 -17.62 -22.53 -18.56
N ILE A 632 -17.64 -21.51 -17.69
CA ILE A 632 -17.84 -20.10 -18.06
C ILE A 632 -16.64 -19.59 -18.88
N LEU A 633 -15.41 -19.95 -18.50
CA LEU A 633 -14.19 -19.58 -19.26
C LEU A 633 -14.21 -20.15 -20.68
N VAL A 634 -14.53 -21.44 -20.80
CA VAL A 634 -14.58 -22.12 -22.10
C VAL A 634 -15.67 -21.51 -22.96
N ASN A 635 -16.87 -21.29 -22.41
CA ASN A 635 -17.95 -20.60 -23.13
C ASN A 635 -17.51 -19.22 -23.65
N PHE A 636 -16.85 -18.42 -22.82
CA PHE A 636 -16.39 -17.08 -23.23
C PHE A 636 -15.34 -17.12 -24.33
N GLY A 637 -14.40 -18.08 -24.26
CA GLY A 637 -13.39 -18.27 -25.30
C GLY A 637 -14.00 -18.74 -26.62
N LEU A 638 -14.98 -19.65 -26.58
CA LEU A 638 -15.68 -20.15 -27.78
C LEU A 638 -16.59 -19.09 -28.42
N GLU A 639 -17.28 -18.27 -27.64
CA GLU A 639 -18.06 -17.13 -28.19
C GLU A 639 -17.14 -16.15 -28.93
N ASN A 640 -16.04 -15.73 -28.32
CA ASN A 640 -15.09 -14.82 -28.97
C ASN A 640 -14.43 -15.45 -30.19
N LEU A 641 -14.21 -16.76 -30.17
CA LEU A 641 -13.75 -17.53 -31.33
C LEU A 641 -14.75 -17.41 -32.50
N ALA A 642 -16.05 -17.54 -32.23
CA ALA A 642 -17.09 -17.45 -33.26
C ALA A 642 -17.33 -16.01 -33.75
N SER A 643 -17.35 -15.02 -32.85
CA SER A 643 -17.86 -13.68 -33.13
C SER A 643 -16.78 -12.68 -33.59
N LEU A 644 -15.54 -12.77 -33.12
CA LEU A 644 -14.52 -11.73 -33.39
C LEU A 644 -14.13 -11.63 -34.88
N SER A 645 -14.07 -12.76 -35.59
CA SER A 645 -13.79 -12.78 -37.04
C SER A 645 -14.82 -11.97 -37.84
N LEU A 646 -16.07 -11.91 -37.38
CA LEU A 646 -17.14 -11.16 -38.03
C LEU A 646 -16.87 -9.65 -37.95
N ALA A 647 -16.41 -9.18 -36.79
CA ALA A 647 -16.10 -7.77 -36.55
C ALA A 647 -14.99 -7.23 -37.48
N VAL A 648 -14.03 -8.08 -37.88
CA VAL A 648 -12.87 -7.66 -38.69
C VAL A 648 -12.99 -8.02 -40.17
N ASN A 649 -13.82 -9.00 -40.53
CA ASN A 649 -13.85 -9.56 -41.89
C ASN A 649 -15.18 -9.35 -42.64
N LEU A 650 -16.28 -9.00 -41.95
CA LEU A 650 -17.59 -8.80 -42.61
C LEU A 650 -17.57 -7.71 -43.69
N ILE A 651 -16.70 -6.70 -43.58
CA ILE A 651 -16.53 -5.71 -44.64
C ILE A 651 -16.12 -6.35 -45.98
N ILE A 652 -15.28 -7.39 -45.94
CA ILE A 652 -14.89 -8.15 -47.12
C ILE A 652 -16.09 -8.93 -47.65
N TYR A 653 -16.92 -9.53 -46.80
CA TYR A 653 -18.14 -10.21 -47.22
C TYR A 653 -19.12 -9.25 -47.92
N PHE A 654 -19.36 -8.07 -47.32
CA PHE A 654 -20.25 -7.05 -47.86
C PHE A 654 -19.80 -6.61 -49.25
N MET A 655 -18.50 -6.39 -49.43
CA MET A 655 -17.93 -5.92 -50.69
C MET A 655 -17.86 -7.02 -51.77
N THR A 656 -17.43 -8.23 -51.39
CA THR A 656 -17.08 -9.27 -52.37
C THR A 656 -18.22 -10.19 -52.72
N VAL A 657 -19.13 -10.46 -51.78
CA VAL A 657 -20.26 -11.37 -51.97
C VAL A 657 -21.57 -10.61 -52.14
N MET A 658 -21.77 -9.54 -51.38
CA MET A 658 -23.02 -8.77 -51.39
C MET A 658 -22.98 -7.53 -52.31
N HIS A 659 -21.81 -7.26 -52.92
CA HIS A 659 -21.53 -6.11 -53.80
C HIS A 659 -21.92 -4.74 -53.21
N ILE A 660 -21.79 -4.58 -51.89
CA ILE A 660 -22.01 -3.30 -51.22
C ILE A 660 -20.74 -2.46 -51.37
N GLY A 661 -20.88 -1.18 -51.75
CA GLY A 661 -19.75 -0.27 -51.93
C GLY A 661 -18.91 -0.06 -50.67
N LEU A 662 -17.65 0.37 -50.83
CA LEU A 662 -16.67 0.48 -49.73
C LEU A 662 -17.16 1.34 -48.57
N THR A 663 -17.69 2.54 -48.87
CA THR A 663 -18.21 3.46 -47.84
C THR A 663 -19.43 2.87 -47.14
N ASP A 664 -20.38 2.30 -47.88
CA ASP A 664 -21.62 1.76 -47.31
C ASP A 664 -21.39 0.48 -46.53
N GLY A 665 -20.47 -0.39 -46.99
CA GLY A 665 -20.05 -1.59 -46.28
C GLY A 665 -19.32 -1.25 -44.98
N SER A 666 -18.45 -0.23 -45.00
CA SER A 666 -17.80 0.29 -43.79
C SER A 666 -18.83 0.82 -42.79
N ASN A 667 -19.77 1.65 -43.26
CA ASN A 667 -20.87 2.18 -42.44
C ASN A 667 -21.76 1.07 -41.88
N LEU A 668 -22.04 0.04 -42.67
CA LEU A 668 -22.85 -1.10 -42.22
C LEU A 668 -22.14 -1.87 -41.09
N LEU A 669 -20.84 -2.16 -41.25
CA LEU A 669 -20.05 -2.84 -40.24
C LEU A 669 -19.97 -2.01 -38.95
N THR A 670 -19.68 -0.71 -39.05
CA THR A 670 -19.60 0.16 -37.87
C THR A 670 -20.95 0.34 -37.20
N ASN A 671 -22.05 0.44 -37.95
CA ASN A 671 -23.39 0.48 -37.37
C ASN A 671 -23.75 -0.83 -36.67
N TYR A 672 -23.43 -1.99 -37.24
CA TYR A 672 -23.62 -3.29 -36.60
C TYR A 672 -22.88 -3.37 -35.26
N MET A 673 -21.59 -3.03 -35.24
CA MET A 673 -20.78 -3.03 -34.03
C MET A 673 -21.30 -2.02 -33.01
N GLY A 674 -21.61 -0.80 -33.46
CA GLY A 674 -22.19 0.25 -32.63
C GLY A 674 -23.50 -0.18 -31.98
N THR A 675 -24.41 -0.79 -32.74
CA THR A 675 -25.68 -1.33 -32.24
C THR A 675 -25.45 -2.46 -31.25
N SER A 676 -24.54 -3.41 -31.52
CA SER A 676 -24.23 -4.50 -30.59
C SER A 676 -23.80 -3.96 -29.22
N TYR A 677 -22.84 -3.03 -29.19
CA TYR A 677 -22.39 -2.43 -27.94
C TYR A 677 -23.47 -1.62 -27.22
N MET A 678 -24.34 -0.89 -27.95
CA MET A 678 -25.47 -0.16 -27.35
C MET A 678 -26.48 -1.12 -26.70
N VAL A 679 -26.83 -2.18 -27.42
CA VAL A 679 -27.78 -3.20 -26.96
C VAL A 679 -27.22 -3.94 -25.75
N ALA A 680 -25.90 -4.14 -25.66
CA ALA A 680 -25.27 -4.79 -24.50
C ALA A 680 -25.55 -4.02 -23.20
N VAL A 681 -25.52 -2.69 -23.24
CA VAL A 681 -25.84 -1.83 -22.09
C VAL A 681 -27.30 -2.02 -21.65
N LEU A 682 -28.22 -2.05 -22.61
CA LEU A 682 -29.65 -2.25 -22.34
C LEU A 682 -29.93 -3.65 -21.78
N ILE A 683 -29.32 -4.69 -22.37
CA ILE A 683 -29.46 -6.07 -21.91
C ILE A 683 -28.85 -6.25 -20.52
N SER A 684 -27.73 -5.58 -20.21
CA SER A 684 -27.13 -5.62 -18.86
C SER A 684 -28.11 -5.11 -17.79
N VAL A 685 -28.77 -3.98 -18.04
CA VAL A 685 -29.82 -3.45 -17.15
C VAL A 685 -30.94 -4.47 -17.00
N PHE A 686 -31.45 -4.98 -18.13
CA PHE A 686 -32.58 -5.90 -18.15
C PHE A 686 -32.29 -7.24 -17.46
N ALA A 687 -31.05 -7.72 -17.58
CA ALA A 687 -30.57 -8.94 -16.92
C ALA A 687 -30.53 -8.78 -15.40
N ASP A 688 -30.08 -7.63 -14.90
CA ASP A 688 -29.97 -7.37 -13.47
C ASP A 688 -31.31 -6.98 -12.82
N THR A 689 -32.30 -6.49 -13.59
CA THR A 689 -33.60 -6.06 -13.04
C THR A 689 -34.74 -7.08 -13.20
N PHE A 690 -34.79 -7.85 -14.29
CA PHE A 690 -35.98 -8.67 -14.60
C PHE A 690 -35.69 -10.15 -14.84
N ILE A 691 -34.65 -10.50 -15.61
CA ILE A 691 -34.47 -11.88 -16.10
C ILE A 691 -33.52 -12.72 -15.25
N GLY A 692 -32.43 -12.11 -14.75
CA GLY A 692 -31.31 -12.79 -14.13
C GLY A 692 -30.19 -13.14 -15.12
N ARG A 693 -28.95 -13.00 -14.68
CA ARG A 693 -27.73 -13.04 -15.51
C ARG A 693 -27.56 -14.34 -16.32
N TYR A 694 -27.72 -15.51 -15.70
CA TYR A 694 -27.51 -16.79 -16.40
C TYR A 694 -28.55 -17.06 -17.49
N LYS A 695 -29.82 -16.68 -17.26
CA LYS A 695 -30.89 -16.83 -18.26
C LYS A 695 -30.62 -15.93 -19.46
N THR A 696 -30.16 -14.70 -19.21
CA THR A 696 -29.74 -13.78 -20.27
C THR A 696 -28.64 -14.40 -21.14
N VAL A 697 -27.60 -15.01 -20.54
CA VAL A 697 -26.54 -15.68 -21.31
C VAL A 697 -27.10 -16.77 -22.23
N ILE A 698 -28.00 -17.63 -21.72
CA ILE A 698 -28.60 -18.71 -22.51
C ILE A 698 -29.46 -18.15 -23.65
N ILE A 699 -30.38 -17.23 -23.35
CA ILE A 699 -31.27 -16.61 -24.34
C ILE A 699 -30.44 -15.93 -25.43
N SER A 700 -29.44 -15.14 -25.03
CA SER A 700 -28.56 -14.43 -25.95
C SER A 700 -27.71 -15.39 -26.80
N SER A 701 -27.24 -16.49 -26.24
CA SER A 701 -26.50 -17.52 -26.99
C SER A 701 -27.38 -18.20 -28.05
N VAL A 702 -28.65 -18.46 -27.74
CA VAL A 702 -29.60 -19.00 -28.72
C VAL A 702 -29.88 -17.98 -29.83
N ILE A 703 -30.08 -16.71 -29.47
CA ILE A 703 -30.30 -15.63 -30.46
C ILE A 703 -29.10 -15.48 -31.39
N GLU A 704 -27.87 -15.51 -30.86
CA GLU A 704 -26.66 -15.45 -31.67
C GLU A 704 -26.53 -16.65 -32.60
N LEU A 705 -26.79 -17.86 -32.09
CA LEU A 705 -26.77 -19.09 -32.88
C LEU A 705 -27.75 -19.04 -34.06
N VAL A 706 -28.96 -18.55 -33.83
CA VAL A 706 -29.97 -18.36 -34.88
C VAL A 706 -29.50 -17.32 -35.91
N GLY A 707 -28.92 -16.20 -35.46
CA GLY A 707 -28.36 -15.19 -36.35
C GLY A 707 -27.24 -15.74 -37.24
N LEU A 708 -26.31 -16.50 -36.68
CA LEU A 708 -25.22 -17.15 -37.41
C LEU A 708 -25.75 -18.22 -38.38
N LEU A 709 -26.78 -18.97 -38.00
CA LEU A 709 -27.43 -19.93 -38.89
C LEU A 709 -28.07 -19.24 -40.09
N ILE A 710 -28.76 -18.11 -39.88
CA ILE A 710 -29.35 -17.31 -40.98
C ILE A 710 -28.25 -16.82 -41.93
N LEU A 711 -27.14 -16.29 -41.40
CA LEU A 711 -26.00 -15.86 -42.22
C LEU A 711 -25.35 -17.03 -42.98
N THR A 712 -25.27 -18.20 -42.36
CA THR A 712 -24.76 -19.43 -42.99
C THR A 712 -25.65 -19.87 -44.14
N LEU A 713 -26.96 -19.90 -43.94
CA LEU A 713 -27.94 -20.26 -44.98
C LEU A 713 -27.93 -19.26 -46.14
N GLN A 714 -27.81 -17.97 -45.84
CA GLN A 714 -27.66 -16.93 -46.86
C GLN A 714 -26.33 -17.11 -47.64
N ALA A 715 -25.24 -17.39 -46.94
CA ALA A 715 -23.95 -17.64 -47.58
C ALA A 715 -23.92 -18.97 -48.36
N HIS A 716 -24.83 -19.91 -48.12
CA HIS A 716 -24.93 -21.15 -48.88
C HIS A 716 -25.88 -21.04 -50.09
N SER A 717 -26.97 -20.29 -49.96
CA SER A 717 -28.00 -20.17 -51.00
C SER A 717 -27.64 -19.19 -52.10
N ASN A 718 -27.59 -19.67 -53.35
CA ASN A 718 -27.38 -18.83 -54.52
C ASN A 718 -28.57 -17.89 -54.83
N LYS A 719 -29.76 -18.16 -54.28
CA LYS A 719 -30.94 -17.29 -54.46
C LYS A 719 -30.93 -16.05 -53.56
N LEU A 720 -30.23 -16.13 -52.43
CA LEU A 720 -30.17 -15.05 -51.43
C LEU A 720 -28.95 -14.14 -51.60
N LYS A 721 -28.12 -14.40 -52.63
CA LYS A 721 -26.96 -13.60 -53.03
C LYS A 721 -27.24 -12.92 -54.37
N PRO A 722 -26.62 -11.75 -54.64
CA PRO A 722 -26.61 -11.21 -55.99
C PRO A 722 -25.91 -12.17 -56.96
N PRO A 723 -26.21 -12.09 -58.27
CA PRO A 723 -25.56 -12.91 -59.28
C PRO A 723 -24.04 -12.69 -59.26
N TYR A 724 -23.28 -13.75 -59.47
CA TYR A 724 -21.82 -13.70 -59.43
C TYR A 724 -21.29 -12.64 -60.40
N CYS A 725 -20.49 -11.71 -59.88
CA CYS A 725 -19.88 -10.65 -60.66
C CYS A 725 -18.36 -10.80 -60.65
N VAL A 726 -17.75 -10.80 -61.84
CA VAL A 726 -16.28 -10.94 -62.01
C VAL A 726 -15.54 -9.74 -61.42
N PHE A 727 -16.15 -8.55 -61.45
CA PHE A 727 -15.59 -7.31 -60.92
C PHE A 727 -16.54 -6.70 -59.89
N PRO A 728 -16.52 -7.12 -58.61
CA PRO A 728 -17.45 -6.66 -57.56
C PRO A 728 -17.56 -5.13 -57.38
N PHE A 729 -16.62 -4.37 -57.95
CA PHE A 729 -16.52 -2.91 -57.88
C PHE A 729 -16.94 -2.20 -59.17
N ASP A 730 -17.32 -2.94 -60.21
CA ASP A 730 -17.90 -2.37 -61.43
C ASP A 730 -19.30 -1.84 -61.10
N PRO A 731 -19.62 -0.58 -61.44
CA PRO A 731 -20.97 -0.02 -61.26
C PRO A 731 -22.08 -0.83 -61.96
N LYS A 732 -21.74 -1.78 -62.84
CA LYS A 732 -22.67 -2.71 -63.48
C LYS A 732 -23.06 -3.92 -62.62
N CYS A 733 -22.37 -4.22 -61.53
CA CYS A 733 -22.76 -5.33 -60.66
C CYS A 733 -24.00 -4.98 -59.85
N GLU A 734 -24.98 -5.88 -59.83
CA GLU A 734 -26.16 -5.72 -59.00
C GLU A 734 -25.81 -5.88 -57.52
N THR A 735 -26.25 -4.91 -56.72
CA THR A 735 -26.14 -4.95 -55.26
C THR A 735 -27.29 -5.76 -54.67
N VAL A 736 -27.07 -6.36 -53.49
CA VAL A 736 -28.12 -7.11 -52.81
C VAL A 736 -29.39 -6.27 -52.61
N SER A 737 -30.51 -6.78 -53.11
CA SER A 737 -31.80 -6.09 -53.15
C SER A 737 -32.94 -7.04 -52.75
N GLY A 738 -34.07 -6.49 -52.28
CA GLY A 738 -35.24 -7.26 -51.87
C GLY A 738 -34.96 -8.21 -50.69
N ASP A 739 -35.44 -9.45 -50.77
CA ASP A 739 -35.39 -10.44 -49.70
C ASP A 739 -33.97 -10.75 -49.21
N GLY A 740 -32.98 -10.80 -50.11
CA GLY A 740 -31.59 -11.08 -49.73
C GLY A 740 -30.98 -10.02 -48.81
N ARG A 741 -31.41 -8.76 -48.94
CA ARG A 741 -30.96 -7.65 -48.08
C ARG A 741 -31.62 -7.72 -46.70
N THR A 742 -32.90 -8.10 -46.65
CA THR A 742 -33.63 -8.32 -45.41
C THR A 742 -33.02 -9.46 -44.60
N HIS A 743 -32.71 -10.60 -45.24
CA HIS A 743 -32.03 -11.72 -44.59
C HIS A 743 -30.68 -11.32 -43.98
N LEU A 744 -29.89 -10.52 -44.73
CA LEU A 744 -28.60 -10.03 -44.25
C LEU A 744 -28.74 -9.21 -42.97
N TYR A 745 -29.66 -8.24 -42.95
CA TYR A 745 -29.86 -7.38 -41.78
C TYR A 745 -30.45 -8.13 -40.60
N VAL A 746 -31.43 -9.02 -40.83
CA VAL A 746 -32.02 -9.84 -39.76
C VAL A 746 -30.95 -10.73 -39.12
N GLY A 747 -30.15 -11.44 -39.93
CA GLY A 747 -29.04 -12.26 -39.42
C GLY A 747 -28.01 -11.43 -38.66
N LEU A 748 -27.56 -10.32 -39.24
CA LEU A 748 -26.54 -9.44 -38.66
C LEU A 748 -27.00 -8.82 -37.32
N TYR A 749 -28.22 -8.32 -37.24
CA TYR A 749 -28.73 -7.73 -35.99
C TYR A 749 -29.10 -8.79 -34.94
N LEU A 750 -29.51 -10.01 -35.32
CA LEU A 750 -29.66 -11.11 -34.37
C LEU A 750 -28.32 -11.50 -33.74
N VAL A 751 -27.26 -11.63 -34.55
CA VAL A 751 -25.90 -11.83 -34.03
C VAL A 751 -25.49 -10.66 -33.12
N ALA A 752 -25.82 -9.42 -33.50
CA ALA A 752 -25.52 -8.25 -32.69
C ALA A 752 -26.17 -8.32 -31.30
N ILE A 753 -27.46 -8.67 -31.23
CA ILE A 753 -28.25 -8.78 -29.99
C ILE A 753 -27.74 -9.96 -29.14
N GLY A 754 -27.46 -11.09 -29.77
CA GLY A 754 -26.96 -12.28 -29.09
C GLY A 754 -25.57 -12.05 -28.48
N SER A 755 -24.58 -11.61 -29.27
CA SER A 755 -23.24 -11.34 -28.76
C SER A 755 -23.25 -10.22 -27.70
N ALA A 756 -24.11 -9.21 -27.86
CA ALA A 756 -24.30 -8.14 -26.89
C ALA A 756 -24.74 -8.67 -25.51
N GLY A 757 -25.73 -9.55 -25.47
CA GLY A 757 -26.25 -10.06 -24.20
C GLY A 757 -25.30 -11.01 -23.48
N ILE A 758 -24.48 -11.77 -24.22
CA ILE A 758 -23.41 -12.59 -23.61
C ILE A 758 -22.35 -11.67 -23.00
N LYS A 759 -21.86 -10.68 -23.76
CA LYS A 759 -20.87 -9.70 -23.27
C LYS A 759 -21.37 -8.89 -22.06
N ALA A 760 -22.67 -8.64 -22.00
CA ALA A 760 -23.32 -7.92 -20.90
C ALA A 760 -23.41 -8.76 -19.60
N ALA A 761 -23.85 -10.02 -19.69
CA ALA A 761 -24.21 -10.81 -18.51
C ALA A 761 -23.15 -11.81 -18.05
N LEU A 762 -22.30 -12.31 -18.96
CA LEU A 762 -21.36 -13.41 -18.64
C LEU A 762 -20.25 -13.01 -17.65
N PRO A 763 -19.59 -11.84 -17.76
CA PRO A 763 -18.55 -11.45 -16.79
C PRO A 763 -19.11 -11.24 -15.37
N ALA A 764 -20.33 -10.70 -15.27
CA ALA A 764 -21.02 -10.55 -13.99
C ALA A 764 -21.41 -11.90 -13.39
N HIS A 765 -21.90 -12.82 -14.22
CA HIS A 765 -22.20 -14.20 -13.80
C HIS A 765 -20.95 -14.98 -13.37
N CYS A 766 -19.79 -14.69 -13.96
CA CYS A 766 -18.50 -15.20 -13.54
C CYS A 766 -18.14 -14.72 -12.12
N ALA A 767 -18.32 -13.43 -11.82
CA ALA A 767 -18.11 -12.89 -10.47
C ALA A 767 -19.02 -13.57 -9.44
N ASP A 768 -20.26 -13.89 -9.82
CA ASP A 768 -21.24 -14.57 -8.95
C ASP A 768 -20.79 -15.96 -8.49
N GLN A 769 -19.79 -16.58 -9.12
CA GLN A 769 -19.28 -17.89 -8.70
C GLN A 769 -18.42 -17.83 -7.43
N PHE A 770 -17.99 -16.63 -7.02
CA PHE A 770 -17.14 -16.40 -5.85
C PHE A 770 -17.87 -15.54 -4.80
N ASP A 771 -17.54 -15.74 -3.53
CA ASP A 771 -18.05 -14.95 -2.40
C ASP A 771 -17.03 -13.88 -1.98
N GLU A 772 -17.40 -12.60 -2.08
CA GLU A 772 -16.54 -11.47 -1.71
C GLU A 772 -16.31 -11.37 -0.20
N LYS A 773 -17.23 -11.91 0.62
CA LYS A 773 -17.12 -11.93 2.09
C LYS A 773 -16.13 -12.98 2.56
N HIS A 774 -15.81 -13.98 1.73
CA HIS A 774 -14.90 -15.07 2.10
C HIS A 774 -13.45 -14.75 1.64
N PRO A 775 -12.46 -14.71 2.55
CA PRO A 775 -11.11 -14.24 2.23
C PRO A 775 -10.40 -15.10 1.16
N THR A 776 -10.62 -16.42 1.13
CA THR A 776 -10.00 -17.30 0.12
C THR A 776 -10.70 -17.21 -1.24
N GLU A 777 -12.03 -17.11 -1.30
CA GLU A 777 -12.75 -17.03 -2.57
C GLU A 777 -12.55 -15.65 -3.23
N LYS A 778 -12.40 -14.58 -2.43
CA LYS A 778 -12.02 -13.24 -2.91
C LYS A 778 -10.67 -13.24 -3.64
N LEU A 779 -9.67 -13.94 -3.12
CA LEU A 779 -8.37 -14.08 -3.79
C LEU A 779 -8.47 -14.93 -5.08
N GLN A 780 -9.25 -16.01 -5.04
CA GLN A 780 -9.49 -16.86 -6.21
C GLN A 780 -10.21 -16.09 -7.32
N MET A 781 -11.18 -15.23 -6.99
CA MET A 781 -11.90 -14.39 -7.96
C MET A 781 -10.93 -13.51 -8.78
N SER A 782 -9.97 -12.85 -8.12
CA SER A 782 -8.97 -12.01 -8.80
C SER A 782 -8.09 -12.83 -9.76
N SER A 783 -7.60 -14.00 -9.32
CA SER A 783 -6.84 -14.90 -10.20
C SER A 783 -7.69 -15.41 -11.37
N PHE A 784 -8.99 -15.58 -11.16
CA PHE A 784 -9.90 -16.09 -12.17
C PHE A 784 -10.17 -15.08 -13.29
N PHE A 785 -10.29 -13.79 -12.98
CA PHE A 785 -10.40 -12.75 -14.00
C PHE A 785 -9.19 -12.69 -14.94
N ASN A 786 -7.99 -13.04 -14.48
CA ASN A 786 -6.82 -13.19 -15.35
C ASN A 786 -6.98 -14.36 -16.33
N TRP A 787 -7.54 -15.49 -15.89
CA TRP A 787 -7.86 -16.62 -16.77
C TRP A 787 -8.97 -16.28 -17.78
N LEU A 788 -9.96 -15.48 -17.37
CA LEU A 788 -11.00 -14.97 -18.26
C LEU A 788 -10.42 -14.12 -19.39
N LEU A 789 -9.48 -13.22 -19.07
CA LEU A 789 -8.77 -12.41 -20.05
C LEU A 789 -7.91 -13.28 -21.00
N LEU A 790 -7.25 -14.31 -20.47
CA LEU A 790 -6.48 -15.25 -21.30
C LEU A 790 -7.37 -16.04 -22.26
N SER A 791 -8.55 -16.49 -21.79
CA SER A 791 -9.54 -17.19 -22.61
C SER A 791 -10.03 -16.32 -23.76
N LEU A 792 -10.37 -15.06 -23.47
CA LEU A 792 -10.75 -14.03 -24.45
C LEU A 792 -9.67 -13.86 -25.53
N CYS A 793 -8.43 -13.64 -25.12
CA CYS A 793 -7.32 -13.40 -26.06
C CYS A 793 -7.02 -14.63 -26.92
N THR A 794 -7.10 -15.82 -26.34
CA THR A 794 -6.85 -17.08 -27.07
C THR A 794 -7.93 -17.36 -28.10
N GLY A 795 -9.21 -17.23 -27.71
CA GLY A 795 -10.35 -17.36 -28.62
C GLY A 795 -10.29 -16.34 -29.75
N GLY A 796 -10.02 -15.08 -29.42
CA GLY A 796 -9.87 -13.99 -30.39
C GLY A 796 -8.72 -14.18 -31.36
N ALA A 797 -7.55 -14.62 -30.88
CA ALA A 797 -6.38 -14.88 -31.72
C ALA A 797 -6.66 -15.96 -32.77
N ILE A 798 -7.30 -17.07 -32.37
CA ILE A 798 -7.72 -18.14 -33.29
C ILE A 798 -8.80 -17.64 -34.26
N SER A 799 -9.73 -16.79 -33.79
CA SER A 799 -10.78 -16.19 -34.63
C SER A 799 -10.20 -15.35 -35.79
N VAL A 800 -9.35 -14.38 -35.48
CA VAL A 800 -8.82 -13.46 -36.49
C VAL A 800 -7.81 -14.12 -37.44
N THR A 801 -7.31 -15.31 -37.11
CA THR A 801 -6.36 -16.07 -37.94
C THR A 801 -7.05 -17.20 -38.70
N VAL A 802 -7.46 -18.26 -38.00
CA VAL A 802 -8.00 -19.49 -38.59
C VAL A 802 -9.37 -19.25 -39.21
N PHE A 803 -10.29 -18.59 -38.51
CA PHE A 803 -11.65 -18.37 -39.04
C PHE A 803 -11.66 -17.42 -40.23
N VAL A 804 -10.88 -16.34 -40.15
CA VAL A 804 -10.67 -15.43 -41.28
C VAL A 804 -10.06 -16.17 -42.47
N TRP A 805 -9.09 -17.08 -42.25
CA TRP A 805 -8.53 -17.90 -43.32
C TRP A 805 -9.57 -18.83 -43.96
N ILE A 806 -10.43 -19.48 -43.15
CA ILE A 806 -11.53 -20.31 -43.66
C ILE A 806 -12.50 -19.47 -44.50
N GLN A 807 -12.92 -18.31 -43.98
CA GLN A 807 -13.86 -17.41 -44.65
C GLN A 807 -13.32 -16.96 -46.02
N ASN A 808 -12.03 -16.58 -46.09
CA ASN A 808 -11.46 -16.00 -47.30
C ASN A 808 -11.00 -17.05 -48.33
N TYR A 809 -10.52 -18.22 -47.90
CA TYR A 809 -9.93 -19.22 -48.80
C TYR A 809 -10.77 -20.49 -49.00
N LYS A 810 -11.58 -20.89 -48.01
CA LYS A 810 -12.42 -22.10 -48.10
C LYS A 810 -13.88 -21.80 -48.43
N GLY A 811 -14.33 -20.57 -48.21
CA GLY A 811 -15.67 -20.07 -48.52
C GLY A 811 -16.38 -19.49 -47.29
N TRP A 812 -17.22 -18.48 -47.53
CA TRP A 812 -18.00 -17.80 -46.49
C TRP A 812 -19.07 -18.70 -45.84
N ASP A 813 -19.64 -19.63 -46.60
CA ASP A 813 -20.59 -20.64 -46.10
C ASP A 813 -19.95 -21.54 -45.03
N LYS A 814 -18.75 -22.06 -45.31
CA LYS A 814 -17.99 -22.88 -44.36
C LYS A 814 -17.51 -22.05 -43.16
N GLY A 815 -17.14 -20.79 -43.38
CA GLY A 815 -16.73 -19.87 -42.32
C GLY A 815 -17.85 -19.59 -41.32
N PHE A 816 -19.04 -19.20 -41.79
CA PHE A 816 -20.19 -18.98 -40.91
C PHE A 816 -20.74 -20.29 -40.32
N GLY A 817 -20.68 -21.40 -41.07
CA GLY A 817 -21.05 -22.72 -40.56
C GLY A 817 -20.15 -23.16 -39.39
N ALA A 818 -18.84 -22.94 -39.49
CA ALA A 818 -17.90 -23.20 -38.40
C ALA A 818 -18.20 -22.32 -37.17
N ALA A 819 -18.53 -21.04 -37.37
CA ALA A 819 -18.92 -20.14 -36.28
C ALA A 819 -20.21 -20.59 -35.61
N THR A 820 -21.19 -21.04 -36.38
CA THR A 820 -22.45 -21.61 -35.88
C THR A 820 -22.19 -22.85 -35.03
N GLY A 821 -21.32 -23.76 -35.50
CA GLY A 821 -20.96 -24.98 -34.75
C GLY A 821 -20.24 -24.69 -33.43
N VAL A 822 -19.25 -23.79 -33.45
CA VAL A 822 -18.53 -23.35 -32.24
C VAL A 822 -19.46 -22.67 -31.24
N MET A 823 -20.38 -21.82 -31.71
CA MET A 823 -21.36 -21.17 -30.86
C MET A 823 -22.34 -22.16 -30.24
N GLY A 824 -22.76 -23.19 -30.99
CA GLY A 824 -23.56 -24.30 -30.47
C GLY A 824 -22.82 -25.08 -29.38
N LEU A 825 -21.52 -25.33 -29.57
CA LEU A 825 -20.67 -25.95 -28.54
C LEU A 825 -20.55 -25.08 -27.29
N ALA A 826 -20.38 -23.76 -27.45
CA ALA A 826 -20.33 -22.81 -26.34
C ALA A 826 -21.59 -22.91 -25.45
N LEU A 827 -22.77 -22.87 -26.09
CA LEU A 827 -24.05 -23.02 -25.40
C LEU A 827 -24.16 -24.35 -24.64
N LEU A 828 -23.76 -25.48 -25.25
CA LEU A 828 -23.79 -26.79 -24.60
C LEU A 828 -22.87 -26.84 -23.38
N VAL A 829 -21.66 -26.30 -23.50
CA VAL A 829 -20.70 -26.21 -22.39
C VAL A 829 -21.26 -25.36 -21.24
N PHE A 830 -21.89 -24.23 -21.55
CA PHE A 830 -22.49 -23.38 -20.54
C PHE A 830 -23.64 -24.07 -19.80
N ILE A 831 -24.52 -24.76 -20.54
CA ILE A 831 -25.65 -25.52 -19.98
C ILE A 831 -25.15 -26.68 -19.11
N ALA A 832 -24.08 -27.38 -19.51
CA ALA A 832 -23.50 -28.47 -18.73
C ALA A 832 -23.02 -28.04 -17.34
N GLY A 833 -22.62 -26.76 -17.18
CA GLY A 833 -22.20 -26.18 -15.90
C GLY A 833 -23.35 -25.75 -14.97
N LEU A 834 -24.60 -25.66 -15.45
CA LEU A 834 -25.75 -25.19 -14.66
C LEU A 834 -25.92 -25.89 -13.30
N PRO A 835 -25.74 -27.22 -13.17
CA PRO A 835 -25.85 -27.89 -11.88
C PRO A 835 -24.85 -27.40 -10.83
N GLY A 836 -23.70 -26.86 -11.24
CA GLY A 836 -22.64 -26.39 -10.36
C GLY A 836 -22.60 -24.88 -10.16
N TYR A 837 -23.38 -24.07 -10.88
CA TYR A 837 -23.32 -22.61 -10.75
C TYR A 837 -24.00 -22.07 -9.49
N ARG A 838 -23.43 -20.98 -8.95
CA ARG A 838 -24.14 -20.10 -8.02
C ARG A 838 -24.87 -19.02 -8.81
N ILE A 839 -26.15 -18.84 -8.52
CA ILE A 839 -27.01 -17.87 -9.19
C ILE A 839 -27.39 -16.80 -8.17
N SER A 840 -26.99 -15.56 -8.44
CA SER A 840 -27.42 -14.41 -7.65
C SER A 840 -28.92 -14.18 -7.85
N VAL A 841 -29.65 -14.03 -6.74
CA VAL A 841 -31.07 -13.69 -6.80
C VAL A 841 -31.21 -12.28 -7.36
N VAL A 842 -32.19 -12.06 -8.24
CA VAL A 842 -32.48 -10.75 -8.84
C VAL A 842 -32.95 -9.81 -7.73
N GLN A 843 -32.03 -9.03 -7.16
CA GLN A 843 -32.34 -7.87 -6.33
C GLN A 843 -32.59 -6.72 -7.30
N GLY A 844 -33.86 -6.35 -7.53
CA GLY A 844 -34.23 -5.33 -8.51
C GLY A 844 -33.47 -4.03 -8.31
N SER A 845 -32.35 -3.85 -9.02
CA SER A 845 -31.41 -2.77 -8.78
C SER A 845 -32.05 -1.42 -9.08
N THR A 846 -32.26 -0.62 -8.03
CA THR A 846 -32.79 0.75 -8.10
C THR A 846 -31.71 1.80 -8.36
N ALA A 847 -30.43 1.45 -8.46
CA ALA A 847 -29.32 2.41 -8.45
C ALA A 847 -29.36 3.44 -9.60
N LEU A 848 -29.63 3.00 -10.83
CA LEU A 848 -29.82 3.91 -11.97
C LEU A 848 -31.10 4.73 -11.85
N LEU A 849 -32.16 4.12 -11.30
CA LEU A 849 -33.43 4.79 -11.06
C LEU A 849 -33.25 5.91 -10.03
N GLU A 850 -32.47 5.68 -8.97
CA GLU A 850 -32.14 6.65 -7.93
C GLU A 850 -31.33 7.83 -8.48
N ILE A 851 -30.40 7.58 -9.40
CA ILE A 851 -29.65 8.65 -10.08
C ILE A 851 -30.58 9.47 -11.00
N LEU A 852 -31.46 8.81 -11.74
CA LEU A 852 -32.47 9.48 -12.57
C LEU A 852 -33.44 10.31 -11.73
N GLN A 853 -33.88 9.78 -10.59
CA GLN A 853 -34.73 10.47 -9.62
C GLN A 853 -34.08 11.77 -9.15
N VAL A 854 -32.78 11.75 -8.83
CA VAL A 854 -32.03 12.97 -8.45
C VAL A 854 -32.05 14.01 -9.56
N TYR A 855 -31.77 13.63 -10.81
CA TYR A 855 -31.79 14.57 -11.93
C TYR A 855 -33.18 15.19 -12.13
N VAL A 856 -34.24 14.36 -12.08
CA VAL A 856 -35.62 14.82 -12.22
C VAL A 856 -36.02 15.73 -11.05
N ALA A 857 -35.71 15.35 -9.82
CA ALA A 857 -36.00 16.14 -8.62
C ALA A 857 -35.24 17.47 -8.62
N ALA A 858 -33.96 17.50 -9.02
CA ALA A 858 -33.17 18.73 -9.14
C ALA A 858 -33.75 19.71 -10.18
N ILE A 859 -34.20 19.20 -11.34
CA ILE A 859 -34.84 20.01 -12.38
C ILE A 859 -36.17 20.58 -11.89
N ARG A 860 -36.97 19.76 -11.20
CA ARG A 860 -38.25 20.18 -10.61
C ARG A 860 -38.07 21.26 -9.55
N ASN A 861 -37.03 21.10 -8.72
CA ASN A 861 -36.72 21.98 -7.60
C ASN A 861 -35.82 23.17 -8.00
N ARG A 862 -35.59 23.40 -9.31
CA ARG A 862 -34.61 24.40 -9.81
C ARG A 862 -34.85 25.84 -9.32
N ASN A 863 -36.08 26.20 -8.97
CA ASN A 863 -36.45 27.54 -8.52
C ASN A 863 -36.35 27.73 -6.98
N MET A 864 -36.07 26.66 -6.22
CA MET A 864 -35.93 26.77 -4.76
C MET A 864 -34.57 27.34 -4.36
N LYS A 865 -34.55 28.10 -3.27
CA LYS A 865 -33.32 28.64 -2.67
C LYS A 865 -32.57 27.51 -1.98
N LEU A 866 -31.26 27.46 -2.21
CA LEU A 866 -30.39 26.49 -1.56
C LEU A 866 -30.07 26.99 -0.14
N PRO A 867 -30.23 26.16 0.91
CA PRO A 867 -29.76 26.48 2.25
C PRO A 867 -28.25 26.80 2.27
N GLU A 868 -27.82 27.70 3.16
CA GLU A 868 -26.39 27.99 3.38
C GLU A 868 -25.72 26.90 4.23
N ASN A 869 -26.48 26.25 5.11
CA ASN A 869 -26.02 25.12 5.92
C ASN A 869 -26.28 23.76 5.24
N PRO A 870 -25.27 22.91 5.06
CA PRO A 870 -25.43 21.56 4.47
C PRO A 870 -26.35 20.63 5.28
N ASP A 871 -26.47 20.88 6.59
CA ASP A 871 -27.26 20.07 7.53
C ASP A 871 -28.78 20.27 7.39
N GLU A 872 -29.23 21.28 6.62
CA GLU A 872 -30.64 21.53 6.32
C GLU A 872 -31.15 20.71 5.10
N LEU A 873 -30.27 19.92 4.47
CA LEU A 873 -30.62 19.02 3.37
C LEU A 873 -31.15 17.68 3.90
N TYR A 874 -32.03 17.05 3.12
CA TYR A 874 -32.72 15.81 3.50
C TYR A 874 -31.78 14.59 3.51
N GLU A 875 -31.55 14.02 4.70
CA GLU A 875 -30.89 12.72 4.90
C GLU A 875 -31.66 11.91 5.98
N ILE A 876 -31.71 10.59 5.84
CA ILE A 876 -32.37 9.74 6.82
C ILE A 876 -31.50 9.70 8.09
N SER A 877 -32.11 9.86 9.28
CA SER A 877 -31.40 9.68 10.55
C SER A 877 -30.72 8.31 10.59
N LYS A 878 -29.43 8.27 10.99
CA LYS A 878 -28.66 7.02 11.14
C LYS A 878 -29.36 5.97 12.02
N SER A 879 -30.26 6.38 12.91
CA SER A 879 -31.04 5.48 13.78
C SER A 879 -32.23 4.78 13.11
N LYS A 880 -32.69 5.26 11.95
CA LYS A 880 -33.84 4.70 11.20
C LYS A 880 -33.43 3.95 9.92
N ALA A 881 -32.14 3.91 9.60
CA ALA A 881 -31.63 3.31 8.38
C ALA A 881 -31.33 1.80 8.56
N PRO A 882 -31.54 0.96 7.53
CA PRO A 882 -31.04 -0.42 7.51
C PRO A 882 -29.52 -0.48 7.77
N PRO A 883 -29.02 -1.55 8.42
CA PRO A 883 -27.62 -1.67 8.84
C PRO A 883 -26.57 -1.56 7.71
N ASP A 884 -26.97 -1.79 6.45
CA ASP A 884 -26.10 -1.73 5.26
C ASP A 884 -26.18 -0.40 4.48
N THR A 885 -26.71 0.68 5.07
CA THR A 885 -26.88 1.96 4.34
C THR A 885 -25.60 2.81 4.36
N ASP A 886 -24.95 2.94 3.20
CA ASP A 886 -23.76 3.80 3.03
C ASP A 886 -24.10 5.29 3.06
N PHE A 887 -23.53 6.03 4.02
CA PHE A 887 -23.65 7.49 4.12
C PHE A 887 -22.41 8.20 3.54
N MET A 888 -22.63 9.18 2.65
CA MET A 888 -21.59 10.03 2.09
C MET A 888 -21.76 11.47 2.59
N ALA A 889 -20.66 12.10 3.01
CA ALA A 889 -20.62 13.51 3.39
C ALA A 889 -20.83 14.42 2.17
N HIS A 890 -21.53 15.54 2.38
CA HIS A 890 -21.80 16.57 1.37
C HIS A 890 -20.50 17.16 0.77
N ARG A 891 -20.47 17.42 -0.54
CA ARG A 891 -19.35 18.09 -1.22
C ARG A 891 -19.78 19.39 -1.89
N ASP A 892 -19.13 20.49 -1.49
CA ASP A 892 -19.54 21.86 -1.85
C ASP A 892 -19.28 22.28 -3.32
N LYS A 893 -18.39 21.61 -4.08
CA LYS A 893 -17.73 22.26 -5.26
C LYS A 893 -17.88 21.65 -6.66
N PRO A 894 -18.46 20.46 -6.91
CA PRO A 894 -19.00 20.13 -8.25
C PRO A 894 -20.53 20.02 -8.25
N PHE A 895 -21.17 20.70 -9.22
CA PHE A 895 -22.60 20.58 -9.54
C PHE A 895 -23.60 20.91 -8.40
N ARG A 896 -23.41 22.04 -7.70
CA ARG A 896 -24.32 22.53 -6.63
C ARG A 896 -25.79 22.63 -7.01
N PHE A 897 -26.12 22.73 -8.30
CA PHE A 897 -27.52 22.75 -8.73
C PHE A 897 -28.25 21.44 -8.45
N LEU A 898 -27.54 20.31 -8.34
CA LEU A 898 -28.11 19.00 -8.00
C LEU A 898 -28.53 18.90 -6.52
N ASP A 899 -27.97 19.73 -5.65
CA ASP A 899 -28.35 19.79 -4.22
C ASP A 899 -29.79 20.24 -4.01
N LYS A 900 -30.39 20.87 -5.03
CA LYS A 900 -31.82 21.22 -5.03
C LYS A 900 -32.73 19.99 -4.97
N ALA A 901 -32.24 18.80 -5.35
CA ALA A 901 -32.99 17.56 -5.20
C ALA A 901 -33.19 17.14 -3.73
N ALA A 902 -32.32 17.59 -2.81
CA ALA A 902 -32.35 17.25 -1.40
C ALA A 902 -32.93 18.35 -0.49
N VAL A 903 -33.51 19.42 -1.06
CA VAL A 903 -34.14 20.49 -0.28
C VAL A 903 -35.41 19.97 0.41
N VAL A 904 -35.51 20.18 1.72
CA VAL A 904 -36.67 19.79 2.54
C VAL A 904 -37.89 20.63 2.15
N GLN A 905 -38.96 19.98 1.70
CA GLN A 905 -40.26 20.60 1.44
C GLN A 905 -41.17 20.40 2.67
N ALA A 906 -42.13 21.31 2.88
CA ALA A 906 -42.99 21.41 4.07
C ALA A 906 -43.51 20.05 4.61
N PRO A 907 -43.69 19.90 5.94
CA PRO A 907 -44.02 18.63 6.57
C PRO A 907 -45.43 18.19 6.15
N THR A 908 -45.50 17.09 5.40
CA THR A 908 -46.69 16.26 5.25
C THR A 908 -46.37 14.92 5.89
N ASP A 909 -47.29 14.37 6.69
CA ASP A 909 -47.15 13.09 7.43
C ASP A 909 -46.94 11.84 6.54
N GLU A 910 -46.76 12.02 5.23
CA GLU A 910 -46.47 10.96 4.27
C GLU A 910 -45.00 10.95 3.86
N ALA A 911 -44.40 9.76 3.76
CA ALA A 911 -43.04 9.57 3.28
C ALA A 911 -42.86 10.23 1.90
N PRO A 912 -41.88 11.13 1.72
CA PRO A 912 -41.78 11.90 0.49
C PRO A 912 -41.45 10.99 -0.71
N SER A 913 -42.16 11.20 -1.83
CA SER A 913 -41.93 10.43 -3.06
C SER A 913 -40.51 10.63 -3.58
N PRO A 914 -39.75 9.56 -3.94
CA PRO A 914 -38.36 9.65 -4.40
C PRO A 914 -38.12 10.55 -5.63
N TRP A 915 -39.16 10.79 -6.43
CA TRP A 915 -39.12 11.67 -7.62
C TRP A 915 -39.27 13.17 -7.32
N ARG A 916 -39.52 13.53 -6.06
CA ARG A 916 -39.75 14.91 -5.62
C ARG A 916 -38.69 15.37 -4.62
N GLN A 917 -38.17 14.45 -3.82
CA GLN A 917 -37.16 14.69 -2.81
C GLN A 917 -36.23 13.47 -2.73
N CYS A 918 -34.92 13.69 -2.79
CA CYS A 918 -33.89 12.65 -2.75
C CYS A 918 -32.95 12.87 -1.55
N ARG A 919 -32.25 11.80 -1.13
CA ARG A 919 -31.26 11.85 -0.04
C ARG A 919 -29.97 12.55 -0.48
N VAL A 920 -29.24 13.20 0.42
CA VAL A 920 -27.91 13.79 0.13
C VAL A 920 -26.95 12.73 -0.41
N THR A 921 -26.96 11.53 0.15
CA THR A 921 -26.24 10.35 -0.35
C THR A 921 -26.50 10.05 -1.84
N GLN A 922 -27.77 10.05 -2.26
CA GLN A 922 -28.17 9.83 -3.65
C GLN A 922 -27.71 10.99 -4.56
N VAL A 923 -27.79 12.22 -4.06
CA VAL A 923 -27.32 13.40 -4.78
C VAL A 923 -25.82 13.35 -5.02
N GLU A 924 -25.02 12.97 -4.02
CA GLU A 924 -23.57 12.84 -4.16
C GLU A 924 -23.16 11.69 -5.10
N HIS A 925 -23.92 10.59 -5.11
CA HIS A 925 -23.75 9.53 -6.12
C HIS A 925 -24.00 10.05 -7.54
N ALA A 926 -25.08 10.81 -7.76
CA ALA A 926 -25.40 11.40 -9.06
C ALA A 926 -24.35 12.44 -9.51
N LYS A 927 -23.91 13.33 -8.59
CA LYS A 927 -22.81 14.29 -8.85
C LYS A 927 -21.53 13.58 -9.29
N THR A 928 -21.18 12.47 -8.64
CA THR A 928 -19.98 11.69 -8.96
C THR A 928 -20.07 11.09 -10.36
N VAL A 929 -21.21 10.49 -10.72
CA VAL A 929 -21.43 9.95 -12.07
C VAL A 929 -21.37 11.06 -13.13
N LEU A 930 -22.00 12.22 -12.88
CA LEU A 930 -21.96 13.36 -13.79
C LEU A 930 -20.53 13.89 -14.00
N ALA A 931 -19.71 13.91 -12.96
CA ALA A 931 -18.30 14.31 -13.04
C ALA A 931 -17.44 13.37 -13.89
N MET A 932 -17.83 12.10 -14.02
CA MET A 932 -17.10 11.08 -14.79
C MET A 932 -17.45 11.09 -16.28
N VAL A 933 -18.63 11.61 -16.66
CA VAL A 933 -19.11 11.63 -18.06
C VAL A 933 -18.15 12.35 -19.02
N PRO A 934 -17.55 13.51 -18.72
CA PRO A 934 -16.64 14.16 -19.66
C PRO A 934 -15.35 13.36 -19.92
N ILE A 935 -14.77 12.76 -18.88
CA ILE A 935 -13.60 11.88 -18.97
C ILE A 935 -13.91 10.68 -19.86
N PHE A 936 -15.09 10.11 -19.67
CA PHE A 936 -15.60 9.02 -20.48
C PHE A 936 -15.85 9.36 -21.94
N CYS A 937 -16.44 10.54 -22.22
CA CYS A 937 -16.69 11.01 -23.57
C CYS A 937 -15.40 11.16 -24.38
N SER A 938 -14.26 11.42 -23.72
CA SER A 938 -12.97 11.49 -24.40
C SER A 938 -12.53 10.17 -25.05
N ALA A 939 -13.06 9.02 -24.59
CA ALA A 939 -12.77 7.71 -25.17
C ALA A 939 -13.54 7.41 -26.47
N ILE A 940 -14.57 8.22 -26.79
CA ILE A 940 -15.38 8.06 -28.01
C ILE A 940 -14.50 8.20 -29.26
N ILE A 941 -13.62 9.22 -29.30
CA ILE A 941 -12.74 9.45 -30.45
C ILE A 941 -11.74 8.31 -30.64
N MET A 942 -11.23 7.74 -29.54
CA MET A 942 -10.35 6.57 -29.60
C MET A 942 -11.09 5.36 -30.17
N SER A 943 -12.34 5.14 -29.77
CA SER A 943 -13.19 4.08 -30.32
C SER A 943 -13.49 4.30 -31.81
N THR A 944 -13.63 5.55 -32.25
CA THR A 944 -13.73 5.91 -33.67
C THR A 944 -12.46 5.56 -34.45
N CYS A 945 -11.28 5.73 -33.85
CA CYS A 945 -10.01 5.33 -34.45
C CYS A 945 -9.90 3.80 -34.58
N LEU A 946 -10.31 3.05 -33.56
CA LEU A 946 -10.40 1.59 -33.61
C LEU A 946 -11.29 1.12 -34.77
N ALA A 947 -12.46 1.75 -34.96
CA ALA A 947 -13.37 1.44 -36.05
C ALA A 947 -12.71 1.61 -37.43
N GLN A 948 -11.81 2.57 -37.62
CA GLN A 948 -11.09 2.74 -38.89
C GLN A 948 -10.01 1.69 -39.11
N LEU A 949 -9.35 1.25 -38.03
CA LEU A 949 -8.37 0.17 -38.10
C LEU A 949 -9.03 -1.15 -38.49
N GLN A 950 -10.28 -1.37 -38.09
CA GLN A 950 -11.05 -2.56 -38.45
C GLN A 950 -11.73 -2.47 -39.83
N THR A 951 -11.94 -1.27 -40.37
CA THR A 951 -12.57 -1.06 -41.69
C THR A 951 -11.55 -0.68 -42.75
N PHE A 952 -11.23 0.61 -42.90
CA PHE A 952 -10.36 1.11 -43.96
C PHE A 952 -8.95 0.56 -43.91
N SER A 953 -8.38 0.30 -42.73
CA SER A 953 -7.01 -0.28 -42.67
C SER A 953 -6.94 -1.71 -43.15
N ILE A 954 -8.00 -2.50 -42.94
CA ILE A 954 -8.12 -3.84 -43.54
C ILE A 954 -8.19 -3.72 -45.06
N GLN A 955 -8.93 -2.73 -45.57
CA GLN A 955 -9.05 -2.46 -47.01
C GLN A 955 -7.74 -1.96 -47.63
N GLN A 956 -6.94 -1.18 -46.90
CA GLN A 956 -5.56 -0.88 -47.32
C GLN A 956 -4.77 -2.17 -47.49
N GLY A 957 -4.84 -3.07 -46.51
CA GLY A 957 -4.14 -4.37 -46.53
C GLY A 957 -4.54 -5.28 -47.69
N VAL A 958 -5.80 -5.20 -48.17
CA VAL A 958 -6.26 -5.93 -49.36
C VAL A 958 -5.49 -5.51 -50.63
N THR A 959 -5.04 -4.25 -50.71
CA THR A 959 -4.31 -3.73 -51.89
C THR A 959 -2.81 -3.98 -51.87
N MET A 960 -2.28 -4.43 -50.74
CA MET A 960 -0.86 -4.57 -50.48
C MET A 960 -0.41 -6.00 -50.75
N ASP A 961 0.91 -6.24 -50.82
CA ASP A 961 1.47 -7.58 -50.93
C ASP A 961 1.28 -8.33 -49.60
N ARG A 962 0.60 -9.48 -49.69
CA ARG A 962 0.18 -10.31 -48.54
C ARG A 962 0.99 -11.60 -48.41
N THR A 963 2.03 -11.76 -49.21
CA THR A 963 2.83 -12.99 -49.24
C THR A 963 3.81 -13.03 -48.08
N ILE A 964 3.83 -14.17 -47.38
CA ILE A 964 4.79 -14.52 -46.33
C ILE A 964 5.46 -15.82 -46.78
N GLY A 965 6.57 -15.70 -47.51
CA GLY A 965 7.17 -16.86 -48.18
C GLY A 965 6.18 -17.47 -49.18
N THR A 966 5.67 -18.67 -48.88
CA THR A 966 4.70 -19.39 -49.71
C THR A 966 3.24 -19.20 -49.28
N PHE A 967 2.98 -18.59 -48.12
CA PHE A 967 1.64 -18.43 -47.57
C PHE A 967 1.09 -17.03 -47.87
N GLU A 968 -0.13 -16.94 -48.38
CA GLU A 968 -0.84 -15.68 -48.49
C GLU A 968 -1.69 -15.41 -47.26
N MET A 969 -1.39 -14.33 -46.55
CA MET A 969 -2.13 -13.94 -45.36
C MET A 969 -3.43 -13.19 -45.72
N PRO A 970 -4.57 -13.50 -45.07
CA PRO A 970 -5.76 -12.65 -45.14
C PRO A 970 -5.50 -11.27 -44.49
N PRO A 971 -5.86 -10.14 -45.12
CA PRO A 971 -5.70 -8.81 -44.54
C PRO A 971 -6.46 -8.62 -43.22
N ALA A 972 -7.65 -9.22 -43.11
CA ALA A 972 -8.46 -9.19 -41.90
C ALA A 972 -7.84 -9.95 -40.71
N SER A 973 -6.68 -10.58 -40.90
CA SER A 973 -5.86 -11.14 -39.83
C SER A 973 -4.87 -10.14 -39.23
N LEU A 974 -4.67 -8.95 -39.80
CA LEU A 974 -3.80 -7.89 -39.24
C LEU A 974 -4.15 -7.48 -37.79
N PRO A 975 -5.43 -7.49 -37.36
CA PRO A 975 -5.80 -7.28 -35.96
C PRO A 975 -5.25 -8.32 -34.97
N ILE A 976 -4.56 -9.37 -35.42
CA ILE A 976 -3.74 -10.22 -34.53
C ILE A 976 -2.61 -9.44 -33.85
N ILE A 977 -2.08 -8.42 -34.51
CA ILE A 977 -0.96 -7.61 -34.02
C ILE A 977 -1.33 -6.90 -32.69
N PRO A 978 -2.40 -6.10 -32.61
CA PRO A 978 -2.79 -5.47 -31.34
C PRO A 978 -3.17 -6.50 -30.28
N LEU A 979 -3.75 -7.66 -30.64
CA LEU A 979 -4.04 -8.74 -29.69
C LEU A 979 -2.75 -9.33 -29.07
N ILE A 980 -1.74 -9.61 -29.90
CA ILE A 980 -0.42 -10.09 -29.43
C ILE A 980 0.22 -9.03 -28.53
N VAL A 981 0.21 -7.77 -28.97
CA VAL A 981 0.74 -6.65 -28.18
C VAL A 981 0.05 -6.58 -26.83
N LEU A 982 -1.28 -6.70 -26.76
CA LEU A 982 -2.03 -6.69 -25.50
C LEU A 982 -1.63 -7.85 -24.58
N VAL A 983 -1.53 -9.08 -25.11
CA VAL A 983 -1.15 -10.28 -24.35
C VAL A 983 0.23 -10.16 -23.71
N PHE A 984 1.19 -9.53 -24.39
CA PHE A 984 2.53 -9.31 -23.85
C PHE A 984 2.64 -8.02 -23.02
N ALA A 985 2.00 -6.95 -23.45
CA ALA A 985 2.11 -5.64 -22.81
C ALA A 985 1.46 -5.63 -21.43
N VAL A 986 0.34 -6.35 -21.20
CA VAL A 986 -0.32 -6.39 -19.88
C VAL A 986 0.60 -7.00 -18.79
N PRO A 987 1.20 -8.20 -18.97
CA PRO A 987 2.16 -8.72 -18.00
C PRO A 987 3.41 -7.84 -17.82
N ILE A 988 3.94 -7.26 -18.90
CA ILE A 988 5.10 -6.35 -18.85
C ILE A 988 4.74 -5.09 -18.06
N TYR A 989 3.54 -4.57 -18.28
CA TYR A 989 3.01 -3.42 -17.59
C TYR A 989 2.89 -3.69 -16.08
N GLU A 990 2.20 -4.76 -15.70
CA GLU A 990 1.95 -5.11 -14.30
C GLU A 990 3.21 -5.52 -13.53
N ARG A 991 4.12 -6.29 -14.15
CA ARG A 991 5.31 -6.82 -13.45
C ARG A 991 6.57 -5.99 -13.63
N GLY A 992 6.67 -5.22 -14.70
CA GLY A 992 7.85 -4.40 -15.01
C GLY A 992 7.59 -2.92 -14.77
N PHE A 993 6.60 -2.37 -15.48
CA PHE A 993 6.34 -0.92 -15.48
C PHE A 993 5.75 -0.42 -14.17
N VAL A 994 4.75 -1.09 -13.58
CA VAL A 994 4.11 -0.64 -12.33
C VAL A 994 5.10 -0.58 -11.16
N PRO A 995 5.94 -1.61 -10.90
CA PRO A 995 6.96 -1.53 -9.85
C PRO A 995 8.00 -0.45 -10.10
N PHE A 996 8.42 -0.26 -11.35
CA PHE A 996 9.35 0.80 -11.74
C PHE A 996 8.74 2.19 -11.55
N ALA A 997 7.52 2.41 -12.06
CA ALA A 997 6.79 3.66 -11.93
C ALA A 997 6.51 3.97 -10.46
N ARG A 998 6.15 2.99 -9.64
CA ARG A 998 5.93 3.16 -8.20
C ARG A 998 7.18 3.61 -7.45
N ARG A 999 8.37 3.13 -7.84
CA ARG A 999 9.66 3.62 -7.29
C ARG A 999 9.90 5.10 -7.57
N ILE A 1000 9.40 5.62 -8.70
CA ILE A 1000 9.62 7.02 -9.11
C ILE A 1000 8.51 7.94 -8.60
N THR A 1001 7.25 7.53 -8.72
CA THR A 1001 6.08 8.38 -8.46
C THR A 1001 5.57 8.30 -7.02
N GLY A 1002 5.97 7.26 -6.26
CA GLY A 1002 5.43 6.98 -4.93
C GLY A 1002 3.94 6.59 -4.89
N HIS A 1003 3.27 6.49 -6.05
CA HIS A 1003 1.84 6.20 -6.11
C HIS A 1003 1.59 4.67 -6.06
N PRO A 1004 0.59 4.17 -5.31
CA PRO A 1004 0.38 2.72 -5.11
C PRO A 1004 0.17 1.95 -6.42
N ASN A 1005 -0.47 2.58 -7.41
CA ASN A 1005 -0.70 2.02 -8.74
C ASN A 1005 0.39 2.42 -9.77
N GLY A 1006 1.53 2.99 -9.35
CA GLY A 1006 2.56 3.50 -10.24
C GLY A 1006 2.16 4.81 -10.94
N ILE A 1007 1.14 4.80 -11.80
CA ILE A 1007 0.61 6.00 -12.47
C ILE A 1007 -0.89 6.16 -12.13
N PRO A 1008 -1.36 7.36 -11.73
CA PRO A 1008 -2.78 7.65 -11.53
C PRO A 1008 -3.65 7.27 -12.74
N HIS A 1009 -4.86 6.77 -12.50
CA HIS A 1009 -5.74 6.24 -13.56
C HIS A 1009 -5.99 7.23 -14.71
N LEU A 1010 -6.25 8.52 -14.40
CA LEU A 1010 -6.42 9.55 -15.44
C LEU A 1010 -5.14 9.77 -16.26
N LYS A 1011 -3.95 9.75 -15.64
CA LYS A 1011 -2.70 9.88 -16.40
C LYS A 1011 -2.51 8.70 -17.37
N ARG A 1012 -2.92 7.48 -17.00
CA ARG A 1012 -2.90 6.31 -17.90
C ARG A 1012 -3.81 6.53 -19.12
N VAL A 1013 -5.03 7.00 -18.91
CA VAL A 1013 -5.97 7.35 -20.00
C VAL A 1013 -5.39 8.42 -20.92
N GLY A 1014 -4.75 9.46 -20.36
CA GLY A 1014 -4.07 10.49 -21.15
C GLY A 1014 -2.95 9.95 -22.04
N VAL A 1015 -2.14 9.02 -21.55
CA VAL A 1015 -1.08 8.35 -22.36
C VAL A 1015 -1.69 7.60 -23.53
N GLY A 1016 -2.77 6.83 -23.31
CA GLY A 1016 -3.43 6.10 -24.37
C GLY A 1016 -4.04 7.02 -25.44
N LEU A 1017 -4.64 8.15 -25.06
CA LEU A 1017 -5.13 9.15 -26.02
C LEU A 1017 -4.00 9.75 -26.87
N VAL A 1018 -2.83 10.04 -26.28
CA VAL A 1018 -1.66 10.52 -27.04
C VAL A 1018 -1.16 9.46 -28.03
N LEU A 1019 -1.07 8.20 -27.61
CA LEU A 1019 -0.66 7.11 -28.49
C LEU A 1019 -1.68 6.88 -29.63
N SER A 1020 -2.97 7.13 -29.40
CA SER A 1020 -3.98 7.12 -30.46
C SER A 1020 -3.72 8.17 -31.55
N ILE A 1021 -3.29 9.39 -31.16
CA ILE A 1021 -2.89 10.45 -32.11
C ILE A 1021 -1.71 9.99 -32.95
N VAL A 1022 -0.68 9.42 -32.30
CA VAL A 1022 0.51 8.90 -32.98
C VAL A 1022 0.15 7.78 -33.95
N SER A 1023 -0.74 6.85 -33.55
CA SER A 1023 -1.20 5.77 -34.42
C SER A 1023 -1.89 6.30 -35.69
N MET A 1024 -2.81 7.25 -35.57
CA MET A 1024 -3.50 7.84 -36.73
C MET A 1024 -2.55 8.65 -37.63
N ALA A 1025 -1.57 9.36 -37.04
CA ALA A 1025 -0.54 10.04 -37.81
C ALA A 1025 0.34 9.04 -38.60
N ILE A 1026 0.73 7.93 -37.98
CA ILE A 1026 1.44 6.84 -38.67
C ILE A 1026 0.59 6.28 -39.80
N ALA A 1027 -0.70 6.03 -39.57
CA ALA A 1027 -1.61 5.53 -40.60
C ALA A 1027 -1.72 6.48 -41.80
N ALA A 1028 -1.77 7.79 -41.55
CA ALA A 1028 -1.76 8.80 -42.60
C ALA A 1028 -0.45 8.76 -43.41
N VAL A 1029 0.71 8.67 -42.75
CA VAL A 1029 2.02 8.61 -43.42
C VAL A 1029 2.17 7.33 -44.24
N VAL A 1030 1.76 6.18 -43.69
CA VAL A 1030 1.78 4.89 -44.38
C VAL A 1030 0.88 4.93 -45.61
N GLU A 1031 -0.31 5.56 -45.52
CA GLU A 1031 -1.20 5.71 -46.67
C GLU A 1031 -0.61 6.60 -47.77
N VAL A 1032 0.02 7.72 -47.41
CA VAL A 1032 0.75 8.56 -48.37
C VAL A 1032 1.84 7.75 -49.07
N ARG A 1033 2.56 6.90 -48.34
CA ARG A 1033 3.59 6.04 -48.92
C ARG A 1033 3.00 4.99 -49.86
N ARG A 1034 1.93 4.30 -49.45
CA ARG A 1034 1.22 3.29 -50.26
C ARG A 1034 0.71 3.89 -51.57
N LYS A 1035 0.06 5.07 -51.52
CA LYS A 1035 -0.43 5.79 -52.70
C LYS A 1035 0.69 6.23 -53.64
N ARG A 1036 1.84 6.69 -53.11
CA ARG A 1036 3.02 7.01 -53.94
C ARG A 1036 3.55 5.79 -54.69
N VAL A 1037 3.56 4.61 -54.07
CA VAL A 1037 3.96 3.35 -54.72
C VAL A 1037 2.98 2.99 -55.84
N ALA A 1038 1.67 3.13 -55.59
CA ALA A 1038 0.64 2.93 -56.61
C ALA A 1038 0.80 3.88 -57.82
N ALA A 1039 1.07 5.16 -57.57
CA ALA A 1039 1.31 6.14 -58.64
C ALA A 1039 2.58 5.83 -59.46
N ARG A 1040 3.70 5.50 -58.80
CA ARG A 1040 4.98 5.23 -59.47
C ARG A 1040 4.95 4.01 -60.39
N HIS A 1041 4.15 3.01 -60.05
CA HIS A 1041 4.01 1.80 -60.87
C HIS A 1041 2.82 1.85 -61.83
N GLY A 1042 2.14 3.01 -61.96
CA GLY A 1042 0.97 3.15 -62.85
C GLY A 1042 -0.25 2.32 -62.40
N MET A 1043 -0.35 1.99 -61.12
CA MET A 1043 -1.36 1.08 -60.55
C MET A 1043 -2.47 1.80 -59.78
N LEU A 1044 -2.75 3.07 -60.11
CA LEU A 1044 -3.83 3.84 -59.47
C LEU A 1044 -5.22 3.26 -59.75
N ASP A 1045 -5.41 2.55 -60.87
CA ASP A 1045 -6.65 1.86 -61.22
C ASP A 1045 -6.50 0.33 -61.19
N ALA A 1046 -5.41 -0.16 -60.57
CA ALA A 1046 -5.22 -1.58 -60.39
C ALA A 1046 -6.30 -2.14 -59.45
N ASN A 1047 -6.97 -3.20 -59.89
CA ASN A 1047 -7.94 -3.90 -59.07
C ASN A 1047 -7.19 -4.95 -58.21
N PRO A 1048 -7.18 -4.80 -56.88
CA PRO A 1048 -6.47 -5.71 -55.98
C PRO A 1048 -7.01 -7.14 -56.03
N MET A 1049 -8.26 -7.35 -56.48
CA MET A 1049 -8.90 -8.66 -56.57
C MET A 1049 -8.54 -9.45 -57.83
N LEU A 1050 -7.85 -8.84 -58.81
CA LEU A 1050 -7.30 -9.52 -60.00
C LEU A 1050 -5.84 -9.98 -59.82
N GLY A 1051 -5.36 -10.08 -58.58
CA GLY A 1051 -3.99 -10.48 -58.28
C GLY A 1051 -2.93 -9.39 -58.54
N LYS A 1052 -3.34 -8.18 -58.94
CA LYS A 1052 -2.44 -7.02 -59.06
C LYS A 1052 -2.32 -6.31 -57.71
N GLN A 1053 -1.56 -6.92 -56.80
CA GLN A 1053 -1.21 -6.32 -55.52
C GLN A 1053 -0.11 -5.27 -55.73
N LEU A 1054 -0.13 -4.21 -54.91
CA LEU A 1054 0.94 -3.21 -54.91
C LEU A 1054 2.23 -3.84 -54.37
N PRO A 1055 3.44 -3.52 -54.92
CA PRO A 1055 4.72 -4.01 -54.43
C PRO A 1055 5.13 -3.28 -53.14
N ILE A 1056 4.29 -3.40 -52.11
CA ILE A 1056 4.49 -2.90 -50.77
C ILE A 1056 3.86 -3.91 -49.82
N SER A 1057 4.67 -4.45 -48.90
CA SER A 1057 4.20 -5.46 -47.95
C SER A 1057 3.12 -4.91 -47.02
N CYS A 1058 2.09 -5.71 -46.74
CA CYS A 1058 1.02 -5.40 -45.81
C CYS A 1058 1.52 -5.12 -44.37
N PHE A 1059 2.71 -5.61 -44.00
CA PHE A 1059 3.34 -5.35 -42.69
C PHE A 1059 3.72 -3.88 -42.46
N TRP A 1060 3.71 -3.02 -43.50
CA TRP A 1060 3.78 -1.57 -43.30
C TRP A 1060 2.61 -1.00 -42.48
N LEU A 1061 1.50 -1.75 -42.35
CA LEU A 1061 0.39 -1.41 -41.45
C LEU A 1061 0.66 -1.87 -40.00
N ALA A 1062 1.66 -2.71 -39.73
CA ALA A 1062 1.96 -3.18 -38.38
C ALA A 1062 2.24 -2.06 -37.36
N PRO A 1063 2.95 -0.97 -37.69
CA PRO A 1063 3.24 0.11 -36.74
C PRO A 1063 1.98 0.82 -36.20
N GLN A 1064 1.02 1.18 -37.07
CA GLN A 1064 -0.24 1.82 -36.65
C GLN A 1064 -1.05 0.90 -35.72
N PHE A 1065 -1.10 -0.41 -36.03
CA PHE A 1065 -1.76 -1.42 -35.21
C PHE A 1065 -1.06 -1.67 -33.87
N THR A 1066 0.28 -1.68 -33.86
CA THR A 1066 1.09 -1.89 -32.65
C THR A 1066 0.92 -0.74 -31.68
N VAL A 1067 1.09 0.49 -32.16
CA VAL A 1067 0.93 1.70 -31.34
C VAL A 1067 -0.50 1.81 -30.82
N PHE A 1068 -1.49 1.48 -31.66
CA PHE A 1068 -2.88 1.46 -31.21
C PHE A 1068 -3.15 0.39 -30.15
N GLY A 1069 -2.58 -0.81 -30.28
CA GLY A 1069 -2.72 -1.87 -29.28
C GLY A 1069 -2.18 -1.45 -27.90
N VAL A 1070 -1.04 -0.76 -27.86
CA VAL A 1070 -0.50 -0.18 -26.61
C VAL A 1070 -1.41 0.94 -26.10
N ALA A 1071 -1.89 1.80 -27.00
CA ALA A 1071 -2.81 2.88 -26.67
C ALA A 1071 -4.08 2.35 -25.98
N ASP A 1072 -4.70 1.34 -26.60
CA ASP A 1072 -5.94 0.70 -26.16
C ASP A 1072 -5.77 0.06 -24.79
N MET A 1073 -4.64 -0.63 -24.55
CA MET A 1073 -4.29 -1.16 -23.23
C MET A 1073 -4.33 -0.06 -22.14
N PHE A 1074 -3.64 1.06 -22.36
CA PHE A 1074 -3.56 2.15 -21.38
C PHE A 1074 -4.91 2.82 -21.12
N THR A 1075 -5.67 3.10 -22.18
CA THR A 1075 -6.97 3.77 -22.06
C THR A 1075 -8.03 2.84 -21.48
N PHE A 1076 -8.15 1.61 -21.97
CA PHE A 1076 -9.18 0.67 -21.53
C PHE A 1076 -8.99 0.28 -20.07
N ILE A 1077 -7.77 -0.11 -19.67
CA ILE A 1077 -7.47 -0.45 -18.27
C ILE A 1077 -7.62 0.79 -17.38
N GLY A 1078 -7.11 1.94 -17.81
CA GLY A 1078 -7.22 3.20 -17.06
C GLY A 1078 -8.67 3.63 -16.82
N LEU A 1079 -9.54 3.50 -17.82
CA LEU A 1079 -10.97 3.78 -17.68
C LEU A 1079 -11.67 2.77 -16.78
N LEU A 1080 -11.42 1.46 -16.96
CA LEU A 1080 -12.04 0.41 -16.14
C LEU A 1080 -11.75 0.62 -14.65
N GLU A 1081 -10.47 0.84 -14.28
CA GLU A 1081 -10.08 1.09 -12.90
C GLU A 1081 -10.60 2.43 -12.35
N PHE A 1082 -10.61 3.48 -13.17
CA PHE A 1082 -11.19 4.76 -12.81
C PHE A 1082 -12.68 4.62 -12.50
N PHE A 1083 -13.42 3.92 -13.37
CA PHE A 1083 -14.84 3.66 -13.15
C PHE A 1083 -15.09 2.82 -11.91
N TYR A 1084 -14.36 1.72 -11.73
CA TYR A 1084 -14.54 0.85 -10.59
C TYR A 1084 -14.21 1.52 -9.24
N SER A 1085 -13.18 2.39 -9.22
CA SER A 1085 -12.76 3.10 -8.01
C SER A 1085 -13.65 4.28 -7.64
N GLN A 1086 -14.21 4.99 -8.63
CA GLN A 1086 -15.00 6.19 -8.38
C GLN A 1086 -16.52 5.93 -8.38
N ALA A 1087 -17.01 4.85 -8.99
CA ALA A 1087 -18.44 4.55 -9.05
C ALA A 1087 -19.04 4.22 -7.66
N PRO A 1088 -20.30 4.61 -7.41
CA PRO A 1088 -21.07 4.15 -6.25
C PRO A 1088 -21.11 2.62 -6.14
N PRO A 1089 -21.13 2.02 -4.93
CA PRO A 1089 -21.14 0.57 -4.74
C PRO A 1089 -22.22 -0.15 -5.55
N ALA A 1090 -23.43 0.41 -5.59
CA ALA A 1090 -24.56 -0.15 -6.31
C ALA A 1090 -24.43 -0.10 -7.86
N LEU A 1091 -23.48 0.68 -8.39
CA LEU A 1091 -23.16 0.74 -9.82
C LEU A 1091 -21.89 -0.03 -10.20
N LYS A 1092 -21.16 -0.61 -9.24
CA LYS A 1092 -19.92 -1.35 -9.54
C LYS A 1092 -20.16 -2.58 -10.39
N SER A 1093 -21.29 -3.28 -10.19
CA SER A 1093 -21.68 -4.44 -11.02
C SER A 1093 -21.91 -4.06 -12.49
N MET A 1094 -22.31 -2.81 -12.75
CA MET A 1094 -22.58 -2.27 -14.08
C MET A 1094 -21.37 -1.56 -14.71
N SER A 1095 -20.24 -1.47 -14.00
CA SER A 1095 -19.06 -0.72 -14.44
C SER A 1095 -18.48 -1.22 -15.77
N SER A 1096 -18.52 -2.52 -16.02
CA SER A 1096 -18.12 -3.13 -17.31
C SER A 1096 -19.02 -2.70 -18.45
N SER A 1097 -20.34 -2.59 -18.22
CA SER A 1097 -21.32 -2.18 -19.23
C SER A 1097 -21.12 -0.74 -19.67
N PHE A 1098 -20.69 0.15 -18.76
CA PHE A 1098 -20.36 1.51 -19.13
C PHE A 1098 -19.20 1.57 -20.14
N LEU A 1099 -18.22 0.68 -20.10
CA LEU A 1099 -17.12 0.69 -21.09
C LEU A 1099 -17.58 0.39 -22.52
N TRP A 1100 -18.75 -0.23 -22.71
CA TRP A 1100 -19.32 -0.47 -24.04
C TRP A 1100 -19.98 0.78 -24.64
N CYS A 1101 -20.37 1.76 -23.83
CA CYS A 1101 -20.99 2.99 -24.32
C CYS A 1101 -20.06 3.85 -25.19
N PRO A 1102 -18.80 4.17 -24.81
CA PRO A 1102 -17.89 4.93 -25.65
C PRO A 1102 -17.53 4.18 -26.93
N MET A 1103 -17.42 2.85 -26.85
CA MET A 1103 -17.28 2.00 -28.03
C MET A 1103 -18.46 2.23 -28.96
N SER A 1104 -19.69 1.99 -28.50
CA SER A 1104 -20.91 2.18 -29.30
C SER A 1104 -20.96 3.57 -29.97
N LEU A 1105 -20.82 4.63 -29.18
CA LEU A 1105 -20.85 5.99 -29.68
C LEU A 1105 -19.71 6.27 -30.65
N GLY A 1106 -18.52 5.71 -30.44
CA GLY A 1106 -17.37 5.87 -31.32
C GLY A 1106 -17.55 5.20 -32.69
N TYR A 1107 -18.18 4.02 -32.73
CA TYR A 1107 -18.53 3.33 -33.98
C TYR A 1107 -19.64 4.08 -34.75
N PHE A 1108 -20.64 4.64 -34.05
CA PHE A 1108 -21.62 5.51 -34.70
C PHE A 1108 -20.99 6.82 -35.19
N LEU A 1109 -20.11 7.42 -34.39
CA LEU A 1109 -19.39 8.63 -34.74
C LEU A 1109 -18.50 8.39 -35.97
N SER A 1110 -17.89 7.22 -36.11
CA SER A 1110 -17.20 6.82 -37.35
C SER A 1110 -18.10 6.97 -38.58
N THR A 1111 -19.31 6.39 -38.55
CA THR A 1111 -20.29 6.51 -39.63
C THR A 1111 -20.64 7.98 -39.92
N ILE A 1112 -20.85 8.77 -38.87
CA ILE A 1112 -21.19 10.20 -38.99
C ILE A 1112 -20.05 10.98 -39.65
N ILE A 1113 -18.80 10.78 -39.20
CA ILE A 1113 -17.63 11.49 -39.75
C ILE A 1113 -17.41 11.09 -41.21
N VAL A 1114 -17.49 9.80 -41.55
CA VAL A 1114 -17.34 9.34 -42.95
C VAL A 1114 -18.39 10.00 -43.85
N LYS A 1115 -19.66 10.04 -43.44
CA LYS A 1115 -20.73 10.71 -44.18
C LYS A 1115 -20.51 12.23 -44.28
N ALA A 1116 -20.13 12.88 -43.18
CA ALA A 1116 -19.89 14.33 -43.15
C ALA A 1116 -18.72 14.72 -44.06
N VAL A 1117 -17.61 13.99 -44.02
CA VAL A 1117 -16.44 14.22 -44.87
C VAL A 1117 -16.79 14.04 -46.34
N ASN A 1118 -17.50 12.96 -46.70
CA ASN A 1118 -17.92 12.76 -48.09
C ASN A 1118 -18.87 13.86 -48.57
N ALA A 1119 -19.81 14.31 -47.73
CA ALA A 1119 -20.70 15.42 -48.05
C ALA A 1119 -19.94 16.74 -48.25
N ALA A 1120 -19.01 17.06 -47.34
CA ALA A 1120 -18.20 18.29 -47.40
C ALA A 1120 -17.23 18.32 -48.59
N THR A 1121 -16.78 17.16 -49.06
CA THR A 1121 -15.73 17.04 -50.10
C THR A 1121 -16.29 16.61 -51.46
N LYS A 1122 -17.62 16.53 -51.58
CA LYS A 1122 -18.34 16.07 -52.78
C LYS A 1122 -17.95 16.83 -54.05
N GLY A 1123 -17.75 18.15 -53.95
CA GLY A 1123 -17.36 19.01 -55.07
C GLY A 1123 -15.86 19.09 -55.35
N ALA A 1124 -15.01 18.60 -54.44
CA ALA A 1124 -13.55 18.71 -54.53
C ALA A 1124 -12.88 17.50 -55.17
N THR A 1125 -13.62 16.41 -55.42
CA THR A 1125 -13.08 15.14 -55.92
C THR A 1125 -13.94 14.56 -57.03
N ALA A 1126 -13.31 13.95 -58.04
CA ALA A 1126 -14.02 13.30 -59.15
C ALA A 1126 -14.86 12.08 -58.71
N SER A 1127 -14.57 11.51 -57.54
CA SER A 1127 -15.28 10.37 -56.93
C SER A 1127 -16.50 10.77 -56.10
N GLY A 1128 -16.82 12.06 -55.97
CA GLY A 1128 -17.97 12.53 -55.18
C GLY A 1128 -17.74 12.55 -53.67
N GLY A 1129 -16.49 12.55 -53.21
CA GLY A 1129 -16.05 12.64 -51.81
C GLY A 1129 -14.68 12.00 -51.59
N TRP A 1130 -13.99 12.35 -50.49
CA TRP A 1130 -12.67 11.76 -50.14
C TRP A 1130 -12.69 10.24 -50.06
N LEU A 1131 -13.77 9.63 -49.56
CA LEU A 1131 -13.91 8.18 -49.34
C LEU A 1131 -15.01 7.55 -50.20
N ALA A 1132 -15.78 8.36 -50.93
CA ALA A 1132 -16.97 7.92 -51.67
C ALA A 1132 -16.68 6.93 -52.81
N GLY A 1133 -15.46 6.96 -53.37
CA GLY A 1133 -15.08 6.02 -54.44
C GLY A 1133 -14.88 4.60 -53.93
N ASN A 1134 -15.13 3.60 -54.78
CA ASN A 1134 -14.81 2.20 -54.49
C ASN A 1134 -13.31 1.89 -54.66
N ASN A 1135 -12.55 2.78 -55.33
CA ASN A 1135 -11.13 2.61 -55.54
C ASN A 1135 -10.30 3.36 -54.48
N ILE A 1136 -9.80 2.61 -53.49
CA ILE A 1136 -8.97 3.15 -52.40
C ILE A 1136 -7.66 3.81 -52.86
N ASN A 1137 -7.14 3.45 -54.06
CA ASN A 1137 -5.94 4.07 -54.62
C ASN A 1137 -6.18 5.52 -55.08
N ARG A 1138 -7.42 5.83 -55.50
CA ARG A 1138 -7.86 7.17 -55.93
C ARG A 1138 -8.45 7.98 -54.78
N ASN A 1139 -9.01 7.32 -53.77
CA ASN A 1139 -9.56 7.98 -52.58
C ASN A 1139 -8.49 8.71 -51.75
N HIS A 1140 -8.92 9.67 -50.95
CA HIS A 1140 -8.08 10.49 -50.08
C HIS A 1140 -8.12 10.01 -48.62
N LEU A 1141 -7.82 8.72 -48.41
CA LEU A 1141 -7.78 8.11 -47.08
C LEU A 1141 -6.67 8.72 -46.19
N ASP A 1142 -5.58 9.19 -46.81
CA ASP A 1142 -4.50 9.90 -46.14
C ASP A 1142 -4.99 11.18 -45.43
N LEU A 1143 -5.81 11.98 -46.10
CA LEU A 1143 -6.41 13.20 -45.51
C LEU A 1143 -7.40 12.86 -44.39
N PHE A 1144 -8.12 11.75 -44.54
CA PHE A 1144 -9.04 11.28 -43.52
C PHE A 1144 -8.32 10.81 -42.24
N PHE A 1145 -7.19 10.11 -42.34
CA PHE A 1145 -6.38 9.76 -41.17
C PHE A 1145 -5.74 10.98 -40.51
N TRP A 1146 -5.29 11.98 -41.29
CA TRP A 1146 -4.85 13.26 -40.73
C TRP A 1146 -5.96 13.99 -39.97
N LEU A 1147 -7.19 14.01 -40.52
CA LEU A 1147 -8.36 14.57 -39.84
C LEU A 1147 -8.60 13.88 -38.49
N LEU A 1148 -8.51 12.55 -38.42
CA LEU A 1148 -8.68 11.81 -37.18
C LEU A 1148 -7.54 12.03 -36.18
N ALA A 1149 -6.30 12.23 -36.65
CA ALA A 1149 -5.19 12.61 -35.80
C ALA A 1149 -5.41 14.00 -35.17
N VAL A 1150 -5.86 14.99 -35.95
CA VAL A 1150 -6.20 16.34 -35.46
C VAL A 1150 -7.38 16.29 -34.49
N LEU A 1151 -8.44 15.54 -34.82
CA LEU A 1151 -9.60 15.39 -33.94
C LEU A 1151 -9.21 14.71 -32.62
N SER A 1152 -8.34 13.70 -32.66
CA SER A 1152 -7.78 13.06 -31.46
C SER A 1152 -6.94 14.01 -30.63
N PHE A 1153 -6.19 14.92 -31.26
CA PHE A 1153 -5.42 15.96 -30.56
C PHE A 1153 -6.33 16.97 -29.86
N LEU A 1154 -7.36 17.48 -30.53
CA LEU A 1154 -8.35 18.37 -29.92
C LEU A 1154 -9.09 17.69 -28.76
N ASN A 1155 -9.43 16.41 -28.93
CA ASN A 1155 -10.02 15.60 -27.88
C ASN A 1155 -9.08 15.43 -26.67
N PHE A 1156 -7.78 15.26 -26.89
CA PHE A 1156 -6.79 15.20 -25.82
C PHE A 1156 -6.69 16.52 -25.05
N LEU A 1157 -6.75 17.68 -25.73
CA LEU A 1157 -6.79 18.98 -25.05
C LEU A 1157 -8.05 19.15 -24.20
N ASN A 1158 -9.20 18.73 -24.72
CA ASN A 1158 -10.47 18.70 -23.97
C ASN A 1158 -10.37 17.77 -22.75
N TYR A 1159 -9.78 16.59 -22.94
CA TYR A 1159 -9.52 15.63 -21.88
C TYR A 1159 -8.66 16.23 -20.76
N LEU A 1160 -7.56 16.93 -21.09
CA LEU A 1160 -6.70 17.58 -20.09
C LEU A 1160 -7.46 18.60 -19.24
N PHE A 1161 -8.34 19.38 -19.85
CA PHE A 1161 -9.22 20.30 -19.12
C PHE A 1161 -10.06 19.57 -18.08
N TRP A 1162 -10.81 18.53 -18.48
CA TRP A 1162 -11.65 17.78 -17.55
C TRP A 1162 -10.86 16.96 -16.52
N ALA A 1163 -9.74 16.37 -16.91
CA ALA A 1163 -8.87 15.61 -16.01
C ALA A 1163 -8.23 16.51 -14.94
N SER A 1164 -7.91 17.76 -15.28
CA SER A 1164 -7.42 18.75 -14.30
C SER A 1164 -8.50 19.26 -13.35
N TRP A 1165 -9.75 19.28 -13.82
CA TRP A 1165 -10.91 19.72 -13.04
C TRP A 1165 -11.42 18.62 -12.10
N TYR A 1166 -11.28 17.35 -12.48
CA TYR A 1166 -11.77 16.21 -11.71
C TYR A 1166 -11.00 16.01 -10.40
N LYS A 1167 -11.73 15.97 -9.29
CA LYS A 1167 -11.18 15.67 -7.95
C LYS A 1167 -11.51 14.24 -7.55
N TYR A 1168 -10.49 13.45 -7.27
CA TYR A 1168 -10.65 12.08 -6.77
C TYR A 1168 -11.40 12.06 -5.44
N LYS A 1169 -12.28 11.06 -5.27
CA LYS A 1169 -12.91 10.78 -3.97
C LYS A 1169 -11.81 10.40 -2.96
N PRO A 1170 -11.68 11.10 -1.80
CA PRO A 1170 -10.83 10.62 -0.70
C PRO A 1170 -11.23 9.19 -0.34
N GLN A 1171 -10.24 8.31 -0.33
CA GLN A 1171 -10.41 6.94 0.10
C GLN A 1171 -10.72 7.00 1.60
N GLN A 1172 -11.96 6.66 1.99
CA GLN A 1172 -12.35 6.66 3.40
C GLN A 1172 -11.42 5.69 4.16
N SER A 1173 -10.53 6.24 4.98
CA SER A 1173 -9.95 5.52 6.09
C SER A 1173 -11.12 5.07 6.97
N ALA A 1174 -11.25 3.76 7.17
CA ALA A 1174 -12.31 3.16 7.96
C ALA A 1174 -12.48 3.93 9.28
N HIS A 1175 -13.71 4.41 9.51
CA HIS A 1175 -14.08 5.17 10.70
C HIS A 1175 -13.83 4.29 11.94
N VAL A 1176 -12.89 4.67 12.80
CA VAL A 1176 -12.79 4.16 14.18
C VAL A 1176 -13.81 4.98 14.99
N PRO A 1177 -14.87 4.38 15.57
CA PRO A 1177 -15.81 5.10 16.39
C PRO A 1177 -15.16 5.52 17.71
N ALA A 1178 -15.44 6.74 18.16
CA ALA A 1178 -15.05 7.23 19.47
C ALA A 1178 -15.85 6.50 20.57
N GLU A 1179 -15.15 5.91 21.55
CA GLU A 1179 -15.78 5.40 22.77
C GLU A 1179 -16.22 6.58 23.66
N HIS A 1180 -17.53 6.67 23.90
CA HIS A 1180 -18.10 7.51 24.94
C HIS A 1180 -17.89 6.86 26.31
N LYS A 1181 -17.31 7.62 27.23
CA LYS A 1181 -17.32 7.37 28.67
C LYS A 1181 -18.74 7.13 29.18
N VAL A 1182 -19.00 5.95 29.78
CA VAL A 1182 -19.61 5.79 31.11
C VAL A 1182 -18.98 4.57 31.77
#